data_AF-A0A7X9ISP8-F1
#
_entry.id   AF-A0A7X9ISP8-F1
#
_cell.length_a   1.000
_cell.length_b   1.000
_cell.length_c   1.000
_cell.angle_alpha   90.00
_cell.angle_beta   90.00
_cell.angle_gamma   90.00
#
_symmetry.space_group_name_H-M   'P 1'
#
loop_
_entity.id
_entity.type
_entity.pdbx_description
1 polymer ?
#
loop_
_entity_poly.entity_id
_entity_poly.type
_entity_poly.pdbx_seq_one_letter_code
_entity_poly.pdbx_strand_id
1 'polypeptide(L)'
;MKRETAAFATALVAALATGCATDETVAGPPPQAAPASGEARGVCPPFPLRDEEGNVIDPVQGVNADRPYSPRQTCGAEGCHDYEKITKGFHFQQGRGEPVPAAMAERYGWVTSPGNYGGNWCSPAPLYRQLAPQQGTSARMIDMTSFDFVTATCGNCHPGGGPLELDRRGRRYDAWMRDPASGLTAGGENGLDGDYYKARWSETGVIEADCLLCHMPEYDYGKRNAQLAALNFRWAATAGAGFGAVEGKVADGGTPVVAYDASRFDEQGNVRVHIAPEPRNETCLNCHFKPDWKKRGAAYSTRTDVHMMAGLRCVDCHAAGSRAVDPRIAGREEHQFGKGDDPSGWVRNDLDDTVRTCEDCHLDGWRNAPRATHEWLPPLHLESLSCQACHIPARAVKSALVQASDVYNPAPRITPPPKHIWTFYDQEMAFWNHYGELELFTGKDEPTNVTRPTLIRYKGRIYPANRVHSAWVGYEEAGKPGLNQLFMKDFFQMWTQHRADPAAKYPELAQITDDNHDGVLEVNRPEEIDALLAATRTYLGDTGFPLDGRRLVWVSDTRAYYSSTEWRALPHEEWEATPYASVYKFSHDVAPARAALGAGGCIDCHRSGSPFFAGPVLDVPFSAVDGRPRWVPNYRILGLSAFWVQLGAFREQWMKPALYALLAAALFLAGLLLLRRLALRSDVLPPALVRRSTWVLFVAGLTAAVLAAVFAPDLLEYMTVRRFTLDANHAWIGLGVLAGTIGLLLGYRPTDGRLGRIVTVGTRVVWVLVGLTVLAGALMLLKPGGLSAVARLSYTTFDAGLVLLALADVGLLLNHLGRNA
;
A
#
# COMPACT_ATOMS: atom_id res chain seq x y z
N MET A 1 11.88 36.16 74.86
CA MET A 1 11.90 37.54 74.32
C MET A 1 12.53 37.48 72.93
N LYS A 2 11.67 37.54 71.90
CA LYS A 2 11.58 38.63 70.91
C LYS A 2 12.62 38.47 69.80
N ARG A 3 12.22 37.94 68.63
CA ARG A 3 11.85 38.65 67.37
C ARG A 3 12.93 38.23 66.35
N GLU A 4 12.69 37.81 65.12
CA GLU A 4 11.54 37.88 64.21
C GLU A 4 11.67 36.76 63.16
N THR A 5 10.59 36.01 63.01
CA THR A 5 10.24 35.16 61.88
C THR A 5 9.49 36.00 60.85
N ALA A 6 10.08 36.27 59.68
CA ALA A 6 9.41 36.59 58.42
C ALA A 6 10.46 36.91 57.35
N ALA A 7 10.15 36.57 56.10
CA ALA A 7 10.88 36.91 54.88
C ALA A 7 12.12 36.08 54.52
N PHE A 8 11.93 34.81 54.12
CA PHE A 8 12.76 34.17 53.08
C PHE A 8 11.98 33.08 52.33
N ALA A 9 10.74 33.40 51.97
CA ALA A 9 9.87 32.55 51.15
C ALA A 9 9.26 33.38 50.00
N THR A 10 10.09 34.12 49.25
CA THR A 10 9.66 34.81 48.02
C THR A 10 10.87 35.20 47.15
N ALA A 11 11.66 34.21 46.71
CA ALA A 11 12.79 34.46 45.79
C ALA A 11 13.10 33.29 44.84
N LEU A 12 12.10 32.49 44.48
CA LEU A 12 12.25 31.39 43.51
C LEU A 12 11.07 31.23 42.53
N VAL A 13 10.27 32.30 42.32
CA VAL A 13 9.11 32.29 41.41
C VAL A 13 9.19 33.40 40.33
N ALA A 14 10.29 34.16 40.26
CA ALA A 14 10.45 35.27 39.31
C ALA A 14 11.63 35.11 38.35
N ALA A 15 11.91 33.88 37.89
CA ALA A 15 12.91 33.61 36.84
C ALA A 15 12.43 32.59 35.79
N LEU A 16 11.11 32.52 35.58
CA LEU A 16 10.45 31.67 34.56
C LEU A 16 9.48 32.45 33.66
N ALA A 17 9.58 33.79 33.60
CA ALA A 17 8.61 34.63 32.88
C ALA A 17 9.24 35.68 31.94
N THR A 18 10.45 35.43 31.43
CA THR A 18 11.06 36.26 30.37
C THR A 18 11.88 35.40 29.41
N GLY A 19 11.17 34.56 28.65
CA GLY A 19 11.61 34.06 27.36
C GLY A 19 10.60 34.56 26.34
N CYS A 20 10.84 35.77 25.84
CA CYS A 20 9.96 36.48 24.92
C CYS A 20 9.65 35.61 23.70
N ALA A 21 8.36 35.60 23.35
CA ALA A 21 7.81 35.01 22.15
C ALA A 21 8.64 35.38 20.92
N THR A 22 9.21 34.36 20.27
CA THR A 22 9.40 34.41 18.83
C THR A 22 8.03 34.08 18.24
N ASP A 23 7.28 35.12 17.87
CA ASP A 23 6.22 35.00 16.88
C ASP A 23 6.90 34.56 15.57
N GLU A 24 7.13 33.25 15.42
CA GLU A 24 7.16 32.67 14.09
C GLU A 24 5.72 32.73 13.59
N THR A 25 5.42 33.83 12.91
CA THR A 25 4.29 33.94 12.01
C THR A 25 4.38 32.76 11.05
N VAL A 26 3.62 31.71 11.31
CA VAL A 26 3.29 30.69 10.31
C VAL A 26 2.75 31.47 9.12
N ALA A 27 3.58 31.57 8.08
CA ALA A 27 3.16 32.18 6.84
C ALA A 27 2.01 31.31 6.30
N GLY A 28 0.78 31.76 6.53
CA GLY A 28 -0.36 31.21 5.82
C GLY A 28 -0.08 31.28 4.32
N PRO A 29 -0.65 30.37 3.52
CA PRO A 29 -0.48 30.43 2.07
C PRO A 29 -0.80 31.85 1.59
N PRO A 30 0.00 32.41 0.67
CA PRO A 30 -0.20 33.79 0.23
C PRO A 30 -1.66 33.97 -0.21
N PRO A 31 -2.32 35.07 0.18
CA PRO A 31 -3.69 35.33 -0.23
C PRO A 31 -3.72 35.30 -1.76
N GLN A 32 -4.53 34.38 -2.30
CA GLN A 32 -4.78 34.33 -3.73
C GLN A 32 -5.25 35.71 -4.17
N ALA A 33 -4.58 36.28 -5.18
CA ALA A 33 -5.05 37.51 -5.80
C ALA A 33 -6.50 37.29 -6.23
N ALA A 34 -7.42 38.09 -5.69
CA ALA A 34 -8.82 38.02 -6.06
C ALA A 34 -8.92 38.23 -7.58
N PRO A 35 -9.57 37.31 -8.33
CA PRO A 35 -9.76 37.51 -9.75
C PRO A 35 -10.55 38.80 -9.97
N ALA A 36 -10.07 39.61 -10.92
CA ALA A 36 -10.72 40.84 -11.32
C ALA A 36 -12.15 40.54 -11.82
N SER A 37 -13.15 41.08 -11.12
CA SER A 37 -14.55 41.35 -11.53
C SER A 37 -15.10 40.59 -12.76
N GLY A 38 -15.09 39.26 -12.74
CA GLY A 38 -15.92 38.41 -13.59
C GLY A 38 -17.03 37.82 -12.73
N GLU A 39 -18.27 37.87 -13.20
CA GLU A 39 -19.47 37.41 -12.47
C GLU A 39 -19.23 36.13 -11.66
N ALA A 40 -19.70 36.12 -10.41
CA ALA A 40 -19.62 34.97 -9.52
C ALA A 40 -20.46 33.79 -10.07
N ARG A 41 -19.88 33.03 -10.98
CA ARG A 41 -20.49 31.81 -11.53
C ARG A 41 -19.77 30.61 -10.96
N GLY A 42 -19.92 30.39 -9.64
CA GLY A 42 -19.50 29.13 -8.99
C GLY A 42 -20.23 27.88 -9.51
N VAL A 43 -21.05 28.03 -10.56
CA VAL A 43 -21.82 27.02 -11.26
C VAL A 43 -21.72 27.31 -12.76
N CYS A 44 -21.46 26.28 -13.57
CA CYS A 44 -21.44 26.41 -15.03
C CYS A 44 -22.84 26.81 -15.54
N PRO A 45 -22.98 27.87 -16.36
CA PRO A 45 -24.27 28.23 -16.95
C PRO A 45 -24.72 27.17 -17.98
N PRO A 46 -25.99 27.16 -18.42
CA PRO A 46 -26.37 26.42 -19.61
C PRO A 46 -25.53 26.87 -20.81
N PHE A 47 -25.13 25.93 -21.68
CA PHE A 47 -24.28 26.21 -22.84
C PHE A 47 -24.71 25.39 -24.07
N PRO A 48 -24.41 25.85 -25.30
CA PRO A 48 -24.70 25.08 -26.50
C PRO A 48 -23.73 23.90 -26.64
N LEU A 49 -24.23 22.75 -27.09
CA LEU A 49 -23.38 21.66 -27.54
C LEU A 49 -22.79 21.96 -28.93
N ARG A 50 -21.64 21.37 -29.25
CA ARG A 50 -20.99 21.51 -30.56
C ARG A 50 -20.55 20.16 -31.12
N ASP A 51 -20.57 20.02 -32.44
CA ASP A 51 -20.01 18.87 -33.17
C ASP A 51 -18.48 18.96 -33.33
N GLU A 52 -17.85 17.97 -33.97
CA GLU A 52 -16.38 17.92 -34.16
C GLU A 52 -15.86 19.09 -35.01
N GLU A 53 -16.67 19.63 -35.91
CA GLU A 53 -16.39 20.81 -36.73
C GLU A 53 -16.62 22.15 -35.98
N GLY A 54 -17.17 22.10 -34.77
CA GLY A 54 -17.44 23.27 -33.93
C GLY A 54 -18.79 23.95 -34.20
N ASN A 55 -19.65 23.37 -35.05
CA ASN A 55 -20.99 23.89 -35.29
C ASN A 55 -21.88 23.61 -34.07
N VAL A 56 -22.81 24.52 -33.80
CA VAL A 56 -23.78 24.37 -32.70
C VAL A 56 -24.74 23.22 -33.01
N ILE A 57 -25.01 22.40 -32.00
CA ILE A 57 -26.06 21.38 -32.00
C ILE A 57 -27.24 21.93 -31.21
N ASP A 58 -28.37 22.12 -31.87
CA ASP A 58 -29.63 22.56 -31.27
C ASP A 58 -30.74 21.58 -31.66
N PRO A 59 -30.98 20.54 -30.84
CA PRO A 59 -32.01 19.55 -31.11
C PRO A 59 -33.44 20.11 -31.01
N VAL A 60 -33.64 21.23 -30.31
CA VAL A 60 -34.95 21.88 -30.15
C VAL A 60 -35.38 22.52 -31.47
N GLN A 61 -34.42 23.09 -32.20
CA GLN A 61 -34.61 23.71 -33.52
C GLN A 61 -34.23 22.78 -34.70
N GLY A 62 -33.81 21.53 -34.42
CA GLY A 62 -33.41 20.56 -35.43
C GLY A 62 -32.08 20.85 -36.12
N VAL A 63 -31.22 21.71 -35.55
CA VAL A 63 -29.92 22.08 -36.11
C VAL A 63 -28.87 21.06 -35.68
N ASN A 64 -28.23 20.39 -36.65
CA ASN A 64 -27.20 19.36 -36.44
C ASN A 64 -27.63 18.26 -35.44
N ALA A 65 -28.94 17.98 -35.34
CA ALA A 65 -29.52 17.10 -34.33
C ALA A 65 -29.20 15.60 -34.54
N ASP A 66 -28.55 15.25 -35.65
CA ASP A 66 -28.06 13.91 -35.97
C ASP A 66 -26.56 13.71 -35.64
N ARG A 67 -25.84 14.81 -35.31
CA ARG A 67 -24.40 14.82 -35.08
C ARG A 67 -24.03 14.51 -33.63
N PRO A 68 -22.94 13.76 -33.36
CA PRO A 68 -22.43 13.59 -32.01
C PRO A 68 -21.83 14.87 -31.46
N TYR A 69 -21.96 15.08 -30.15
CA TYR A 69 -21.28 16.19 -29.49
C TYR A 69 -19.78 15.88 -29.33
N SER A 70 -18.95 16.90 -29.51
CA SER A 70 -17.50 16.90 -29.28
C SER A 70 -17.20 17.51 -27.91
N PRO A 71 -16.66 16.75 -26.93
CA PRO A 71 -16.13 17.32 -25.69
C PRO A 71 -15.11 18.43 -25.94
N ARG A 72 -14.23 18.24 -26.94
CA ARG A 72 -13.18 19.21 -27.29
C ARG A 72 -13.76 20.55 -27.74
N GLN A 73 -14.70 20.54 -28.68
CA GLN A 73 -15.30 21.77 -29.20
C GLN A 73 -16.31 22.39 -28.24
N THR A 74 -16.98 21.57 -27.41
CA THR A 74 -17.99 22.06 -26.46
C THR A 74 -17.34 22.62 -25.20
N CYS A 75 -16.58 21.81 -24.46
CA CYS A 75 -15.96 22.23 -23.20
C CYS A 75 -14.70 23.08 -23.44
N GLY A 76 -14.00 22.83 -24.55
CA GLY A 76 -12.83 23.60 -24.98
C GLY A 76 -13.17 24.87 -25.78
N ALA A 77 -14.46 25.25 -25.87
CA ALA A 77 -14.87 26.48 -26.52
C ALA A 77 -14.21 27.71 -25.86
N GLU A 78 -14.02 28.77 -26.64
CA GLU A 78 -13.47 30.03 -26.14
C GLU A 78 -14.26 30.54 -24.93
N GLY A 79 -13.54 30.90 -23.86
CA GLY A 79 -14.14 31.36 -22.60
C GLY A 79 -14.61 30.25 -21.64
N CYS A 80 -14.47 28.96 -22.00
CA CYS A 80 -14.77 27.83 -21.14
C CYS A 80 -13.49 27.23 -20.51
N HIS A 81 -12.94 26.15 -21.08
CA HIS A 81 -11.78 25.45 -20.53
C HIS A 81 -10.64 25.32 -21.56
N ASP A 82 -9.40 25.33 -21.09
CA ASP A 82 -8.23 25.05 -21.94
C ASP A 82 -8.05 23.53 -22.12
N TYR A 83 -8.69 22.97 -23.15
CA TYR A 83 -8.67 21.53 -23.44
C TYR A 83 -7.25 20.99 -23.62
N GLU A 84 -6.39 21.73 -24.33
CA GLU A 84 -5.00 21.32 -24.60
C GLU A 84 -4.16 21.29 -23.33
N LYS A 85 -4.38 22.24 -22.42
CA LYS A 85 -3.72 22.22 -21.12
C LYS A 85 -4.22 21.08 -20.24
N ILE A 86 -5.53 20.89 -20.16
CA ILE A 86 -6.16 19.84 -19.33
C ILE A 86 -5.68 18.45 -19.74
N THR A 87 -5.64 18.18 -21.04
CA THR A 87 -5.32 16.84 -21.56
C THR A 87 -3.85 16.46 -21.46
N LYS A 88 -2.96 17.35 -20.97
CA LYS A 88 -1.57 17.00 -20.61
C LYS A 88 -1.47 16.12 -19.36
N GLY A 89 -2.55 16.02 -18.59
CA GLY A 89 -2.64 15.16 -17.41
C GLY A 89 -2.32 13.70 -17.71
N PHE A 90 -1.63 13.02 -16.78
CA PHE A 90 -1.22 11.63 -16.98
C PHE A 90 -2.40 10.70 -17.29
N HIS A 91 -3.57 10.92 -16.69
CA HIS A 91 -4.74 10.06 -16.92
C HIS A 91 -5.24 10.09 -18.38
N PHE A 92 -4.98 11.18 -19.10
CA PHE A 92 -5.25 11.30 -20.53
C PHE A 92 -4.11 10.77 -21.39
N GLN A 93 -2.85 10.91 -20.96
CA GLN A 93 -1.68 10.52 -21.76
C GLN A 93 -1.28 9.04 -21.60
N GLN A 94 -1.45 8.48 -20.40
CA GLN A 94 -1.15 7.07 -20.06
C GLN A 94 0.26 6.63 -20.48
N GLY A 95 1.25 7.52 -20.36
CA GLY A 95 2.64 7.26 -20.74
C GLY A 95 2.97 7.52 -22.21
N ARG A 96 2.00 7.88 -23.06
CA ARG A 96 2.27 8.17 -24.48
C ARG A 96 3.31 9.29 -24.61
N GLY A 97 4.38 8.99 -25.35
CA GLY A 97 5.49 9.93 -25.60
C GLY A 97 6.45 10.11 -24.43
N GLU A 98 6.21 9.46 -23.28
CA GLU A 98 7.14 9.49 -22.15
C GLU A 98 8.31 8.52 -22.40
N PRO A 99 9.56 8.91 -22.09
CA PRO A 99 10.71 8.02 -22.21
C PRO A 99 10.60 6.87 -21.19
N VAL A 100 10.97 5.68 -21.63
CA VAL A 100 11.08 4.50 -20.76
C VAL A 100 12.16 4.78 -19.69
N PRO A 101 11.84 4.69 -18.38
CA PRO A 101 12.83 4.88 -17.32
C PRO A 101 14.02 3.92 -17.48
N ALA A 102 15.22 4.34 -17.11
CA ALA A 102 16.45 3.55 -17.32
C ALA A 102 16.39 2.16 -16.70
N ALA A 103 15.93 2.05 -15.45
CA ALA A 103 15.73 0.77 -14.77
C ALA A 103 14.71 -0.13 -15.52
N MET A 104 13.79 0.47 -16.28
CA MET A 104 12.79 -0.23 -17.09
C MET A 104 13.36 -0.73 -18.39
N ALA A 105 14.14 0.10 -19.07
CA ALA A 105 14.84 -0.29 -20.28
C ALA A 105 15.87 -1.40 -20.01
N GLU A 106 16.48 -1.44 -18.82
CA GLU A 106 17.44 -2.49 -18.44
C GLU A 106 16.75 -3.85 -18.18
N ARG A 107 15.49 -3.83 -17.74
CA ARG A 107 14.76 -5.03 -17.32
C ARG A 107 13.78 -5.52 -18.39
N TYR A 108 12.91 -4.66 -18.90
CA TYR A 108 11.75 -5.05 -19.71
C TYR A 108 11.97 -4.77 -21.20
N GLY A 109 12.24 -5.80 -22.00
CA GLY A 109 12.47 -5.65 -23.44
C GLY A 109 11.22 -5.31 -24.28
N TRP A 110 10.03 -5.44 -23.70
CA TRP A 110 8.75 -5.29 -24.39
C TRP A 110 8.04 -3.95 -24.13
N VAL A 111 8.57 -3.10 -23.24
CA VAL A 111 7.93 -1.82 -22.92
C VAL A 111 8.41 -0.73 -23.88
N THR A 112 7.52 0.19 -24.20
CA THR A 112 7.78 1.36 -25.05
C THR A 112 7.48 2.68 -24.34
N SER A 113 6.85 2.62 -23.16
CA SER A 113 6.61 3.74 -22.26
C SER A 113 6.45 3.22 -20.82
N PRO A 114 6.44 4.07 -19.78
CA PRO A 114 6.16 3.63 -18.40
C PRO A 114 4.66 3.40 -18.10
N GLY A 115 3.74 3.93 -18.91
CA GLY A 115 2.30 3.95 -18.60
C GLY A 115 1.50 2.79 -19.22
N ASN A 116 0.18 2.78 -19.01
CA ASN A 116 -0.69 1.73 -19.54
C ASN A 116 -0.61 1.62 -21.09
N TYR A 117 -0.34 2.73 -21.77
CA TYR A 117 -0.09 2.74 -23.21
C TYR A 117 1.38 2.40 -23.52
N GLY A 118 1.71 1.11 -23.47
CA GLY A 118 3.00 0.56 -23.89
C GLY A 118 3.94 0.13 -22.77
N GLY A 119 3.57 0.29 -21.50
CA GLY A 119 4.35 -0.13 -20.34
C GLY A 119 3.96 -1.48 -19.76
N ASN A 120 4.21 -1.64 -18.46
CA ASN A 120 3.83 -2.84 -17.73
C ASN A 120 2.32 -2.82 -17.40
N TRP A 121 1.59 -3.79 -17.95
CA TRP A 121 0.12 -3.82 -17.97
C TRP A 121 -0.55 -4.12 -16.63
N CYS A 122 -1.89 -4.09 -16.65
CA CYS A 122 -2.80 -4.33 -15.53
C CYS A 122 -2.70 -5.67 -14.77
N SER A 123 -1.73 -6.56 -15.00
CA SER A 123 -1.58 -7.80 -14.19
C SER A 123 -0.41 -7.71 -13.21
N PRO A 124 -0.45 -8.41 -12.06
CA PRO A 124 0.65 -8.45 -11.11
C PRO A 124 2.02 -8.86 -11.66
N ALA A 125 2.05 -9.69 -12.71
CA ALA A 125 3.25 -10.20 -13.35
C ALA A 125 3.11 -10.30 -14.90
N PRO A 126 4.18 -10.63 -15.65
CA PRO A 126 4.19 -10.71 -17.11
C PRO A 126 3.23 -11.73 -17.74
N LEU A 127 3.23 -11.73 -19.07
CA LEU A 127 2.33 -12.36 -20.05
C LEU A 127 1.03 -11.60 -20.34
N TYR A 128 1.16 -10.34 -20.74
CA TYR A 128 0.10 -9.47 -21.24
C TYR A 128 0.29 -9.10 -22.72
N ARG A 129 -0.69 -8.40 -23.31
CA ARG A 129 -0.55 -7.87 -24.68
C ARG A 129 0.51 -6.77 -24.74
N GLN A 130 1.29 -6.75 -25.81
CA GLN A 130 2.36 -5.77 -26.05
C GLN A 130 1.91 -4.74 -27.07
N LEU A 131 2.18 -3.45 -26.81
CA LEU A 131 1.91 -2.39 -27.79
C LEU A 131 2.82 -2.58 -29.00
N ALA A 132 2.23 -2.62 -30.19
CA ALA A 132 2.96 -2.80 -31.43
C ALA A 132 3.92 -1.62 -31.68
N PRO A 133 5.12 -1.89 -32.24
CA PRO A 133 6.02 -0.83 -32.65
C PRO A 133 5.34 0.07 -33.70
N GLN A 134 5.83 1.31 -33.84
CA GLN A 134 5.23 2.24 -34.80
C GLN A 134 5.39 1.73 -36.22
N GLN A 135 6.53 1.14 -36.52
CA GLN A 135 6.77 0.46 -37.77
C GLN A 135 7.01 -1.02 -37.48
N GLY A 136 6.06 -1.87 -37.91
CA GLY A 136 6.20 -3.31 -37.82
C GLY A 136 7.19 -3.87 -38.84
N THR A 137 7.80 -5.01 -38.50
CA THR A 137 8.66 -5.79 -39.40
C THR A 137 7.90 -6.92 -40.09
N SER A 138 6.88 -7.47 -39.44
CA SER A 138 5.97 -8.46 -40.00
C SER A 138 4.63 -8.44 -39.28
N ALA A 139 3.55 -8.84 -39.97
CA ALA A 139 2.22 -8.97 -39.36
C ALA A 139 2.22 -9.95 -38.17
N ARG A 140 3.08 -10.97 -38.17
CA ARG A 140 3.24 -11.95 -37.08
C ARG A 140 3.69 -11.31 -35.76
N MET A 141 4.44 -10.20 -35.85
CA MET A 141 4.97 -9.47 -34.70
C MET A 141 4.05 -8.35 -34.19
N ILE A 142 2.88 -8.17 -34.79
CA ILE A 142 1.87 -7.22 -34.30
C ILE A 142 1.02 -7.92 -33.24
N ASP A 143 1.12 -7.47 -31.99
CA ASP A 143 0.30 -7.98 -30.90
C ASP A 143 -0.90 -7.07 -30.63
N MET A 144 -0.70 -5.82 -30.19
CA MET A 144 -1.78 -4.86 -29.95
C MET A 144 -1.48 -3.50 -30.59
N THR A 145 -2.31 -3.08 -31.53
CA THR A 145 -2.23 -1.73 -32.14
C THR A 145 -2.81 -0.66 -31.22
N SER A 146 -2.63 0.60 -31.59
CA SER A 146 -3.31 1.75 -30.97
C SER A 146 -4.83 1.63 -31.04
N PHE A 147 -5.34 1.09 -32.15
CA PHE A 147 -6.76 0.82 -32.32
C PHE A 147 -7.23 -0.33 -31.40
N ASP A 148 -6.43 -1.40 -31.31
CA ASP A 148 -6.71 -2.51 -30.41
C ASP A 148 -6.65 -2.10 -28.93
N PHE A 149 -5.85 -1.09 -28.55
CA PHE A 149 -5.80 -0.62 -27.17
C PHE A 149 -7.19 -0.17 -26.69
N VAL A 150 -7.98 0.47 -27.55
CA VAL A 150 -9.37 0.83 -27.24
C VAL A 150 -10.22 -0.43 -27.03
N THR A 151 -10.17 -1.37 -27.99
CA THR A 151 -11.07 -2.54 -28.05
C THR A 151 -10.65 -3.68 -27.12
N ALA A 152 -9.39 -3.71 -26.69
CA ALA A 152 -8.84 -4.64 -25.70
C ALA A 152 -9.26 -4.30 -24.25
N THR A 153 -10.39 -3.62 -24.08
CA THR A 153 -10.97 -3.14 -22.82
C THR A 153 -10.20 -2.04 -22.09
N CYS A 154 -9.04 -1.56 -22.58
CA CYS A 154 -8.36 -0.43 -21.94
C CYS A 154 -9.09 0.90 -22.18
N GLY A 155 -9.76 1.04 -23.32
CA GLY A 155 -10.61 2.20 -23.60
C GLY A 155 -11.76 2.37 -22.58
N ASN A 156 -12.20 1.29 -21.94
CA ASN A 156 -13.29 1.33 -20.95
C ASN A 156 -12.93 2.18 -19.72
N CYS A 157 -11.65 2.18 -19.34
CA CYS A 157 -11.16 2.89 -18.15
C CYS A 157 -10.41 4.20 -18.50
N HIS A 158 -10.15 4.47 -19.78
CA HIS A 158 -9.45 5.67 -20.23
C HIS A 158 -10.44 6.81 -20.49
N PRO A 159 -10.20 8.04 -20.00
CA PRO A 159 -11.13 9.17 -20.13
C PRO A 159 -11.20 9.81 -21.53
N GLY A 160 -10.64 9.17 -22.58
CA GLY A 160 -10.41 9.80 -23.88
C GLY A 160 -9.18 10.72 -23.93
N GLY A 161 -8.93 11.35 -25.08
CA GLY A 161 -7.74 12.16 -25.35
C GLY A 161 -6.48 11.31 -25.56
N GLY A 162 -5.32 11.97 -25.60
CA GLY A 162 -4.01 11.30 -25.65
C GLY A 162 -3.95 10.18 -26.71
N PRO A 163 -3.59 8.93 -26.36
CA PRO A 163 -3.48 7.82 -27.30
C PRO A 163 -4.82 7.37 -27.91
N LEU A 164 -5.96 7.91 -27.46
CA LEU A 164 -7.28 7.64 -28.06
C LEU A 164 -7.73 8.72 -29.06
N GLU A 165 -6.98 9.82 -29.16
CA GLU A 165 -7.25 10.93 -30.07
C GLU A 165 -6.17 11.10 -31.13
N LEU A 166 -4.89 10.96 -30.74
CA LEU A 166 -3.76 11.31 -31.59
C LEU A 166 -2.76 10.14 -31.75
N ASP A 167 -2.23 9.97 -32.96
CA ASP A 167 -1.19 9.00 -33.29
C ASP A 167 0.17 9.34 -32.66
N ARG A 168 1.15 8.42 -32.71
CA ARG A 168 2.47 8.69 -32.10
C ARG A 168 3.26 9.82 -32.77
N ARG A 169 2.77 10.42 -33.85
CA ARG A 169 3.33 11.62 -34.51
C ARG A 169 2.53 12.90 -34.22
N GLY A 170 1.51 12.82 -33.37
CA GLY A 170 0.70 13.96 -32.95
C GLY A 170 -0.46 14.31 -33.90
N ARG A 171 -0.78 13.47 -34.88
CA ARG A 171 -1.90 13.69 -35.80
C ARG A 171 -3.17 13.02 -35.27
N ARG A 172 -4.32 13.67 -35.42
CA ARG A 172 -5.62 13.06 -35.06
C ARG A 172 -5.90 11.86 -35.97
N TYR A 173 -6.14 10.68 -35.38
CA TYR A 173 -6.15 9.41 -36.12
C TYR A 173 -7.13 9.39 -37.28
N ASP A 174 -8.36 9.82 -37.04
CA ASP A 174 -9.45 9.74 -38.01
C ASP A 174 -9.31 10.78 -39.12
N ALA A 175 -8.90 12.00 -38.79
CA ALA A 175 -8.61 13.05 -39.75
C ALA A 175 -7.43 12.67 -40.66
N TRP A 176 -6.34 12.15 -40.09
CA TRP A 176 -5.19 11.71 -40.89
C TRP A 176 -5.52 10.52 -41.79
N MET A 177 -6.30 9.54 -41.30
CA MET A 177 -6.75 8.42 -42.14
C MET A 177 -7.67 8.87 -43.30
N ARG A 178 -8.45 9.95 -43.12
CA ARG A 178 -9.28 10.52 -44.19
C ARG A 178 -8.48 11.36 -45.19
N ASP A 179 -7.33 11.89 -44.80
CA ASP A 179 -6.47 12.69 -45.67
C ASP A 179 -5.91 11.81 -46.80
N PRO A 180 -6.18 12.12 -48.08
CA PRO A 180 -5.61 11.39 -49.21
C PRO A 180 -4.08 11.34 -49.21
N ALA A 181 -3.41 12.36 -48.62
CA ALA A 181 -1.96 12.41 -48.50
C ALA A 181 -1.38 11.33 -47.56
N SER A 182 -2.22 10.70 -46.74
CA SER A 182 -1.79 9.64 -45.82
C SER A 182 -1.51 8.31 -46.51
N GLY A 183 -2.17 8.03 -47.63
CA GLY A 183 -2.14 6.71 -48.28
C GLY A 183 -2.74 5.58 -47.44
N LEU A 184 -3.45 5.90 -46.36
CA LEU A 184 -4.04 4.91 -45.44
C LEU A 184 -5.39 4.41 -45.96
N THR A 185 -5.69 3.15 -45.68
CA THR A 185 -7.00 2.53 -45.99
C THR A 185 -7.60 1.95 -44.71
N ALA A 186 -8.87 2.24 -44.43
CA ALA A 186 -9.57 1.66 -43.29
C ALA A 186 -9.60 0.13 -43.38
N GLY A 187 -9.23 -0.56 -42.29
CA GLY A 187 -9.11 -2.01 -42.24
C GLY A 187 -7.92 -2.60 -43.02
N GLY A 188 -7.14 -1.78 -43.72
CA GLY A 188 -5.97 -2.21 -44.49
C GLY A 188 -4.74 -2.50 -43.63
N GLU A 189 -3.72 -3.13 -44.22
CA GLU A 189 -2.45 -3.40 -43.52
C GLU A 189 -1.63 -2.14 -43.27
N ASN A 190 -1.84 -1.06 -44.04
CA ASN A 190 -1.27 0.26 -43.78
C ASN A 190 0.24 0.24 -43.47
N GLY A 191 1.00 -0.52 -44.27
CA GLY A 191 2.45 -0.63 -44.12
C GLY A 191 2.93 -1.25 -42.80
N LEU A 192 2.08 -2.02 -42.11
CA LEU A 192 2.37 -2.58 -40.78
C LEU A 192 2.60 -1.52 -39.70
N ASP A 193 2.01 -0.32 -39.86
CA ASP A 193 2.11 0.74 -38.86
C ASP A 193 1.26 0.39 -37.64
N GLY A 194 1.86 0.30 -36.44
CA GLY A 194 1.12 -0.08 -35.22
C GLY A 194 0.02 0.90 -34.80
N ASP A 195 -0.02 2.11 -35.36
CA ASP A 195 -1.09 3.09 -35.18
C ASP A 195 -2.29 2.84 -36.11
N TYR A 196 -2.06 2.20 -37.27
CA TYR A 196 -3.01 2.13 -38.39
C TYR A 196 -3.27 0.72 -38.92
N TYR A 197 -2.51 -0.29 -38.53
CA TYR A 197 -2.64 -1.68 -39.00
C TYR A 197 -4.04 -2.21 -38.66
N LYS A 198 -4.81 -2.50 -39.71
CA LYS A 198 -6.22 -2.94 -39.66
C LYS A 198 -7.17 -1.99 -38.91
N ALA A 199 -6.74 -0.76 -38.63
CA ALA A 199 -7.53 0.23 -37.92
C ALA A 199 -8.61 0.82 -38.83
N ARG A 200 -9.76 1.21 -38.26
CA ARG A 200 -10.89 1.84 -38.97
C ARG A 200 -11.16 3.26 -38.44
N TRP A 201 -10.11 4.01 -38.15
CA TRP A 201 -10.21 5.35 -37.53
C TRP A 201 -11.11 6.31 -38.30
N SER A 202 -11.04 6.34 -39.63
CA SER A 202 -11.87 7.23 -40.46
C SER A 202 -13.38 7.02 -40.29
N GLU A 203 -13.79 5.79 -40.00
CA GLU A 203 -15.19 5.39 -39.80
C GLU A 203 -15.62 5.57 -38.34
N THR A 204 -14.82 5.02 -37.42
CA THR A 204 -15.09 5.03 -35.98
C THR A 204 -15.01 6.42 -35.34
N GLY A 205 -14.18 7.31 -35.90
CA GLY A 205 -13.76 8.54 -35.24
C GLY A 205 -12.76 8.28 -34.13
N VAL A 206 -12.55 9.27 -33.26
CA VAL A 206 -11.66 9.17 -32.11
C VAL A 206 -12.42 9.35 -30.79
N ILE A 207 -11.75 9.09 -29.67
CA ILE A 207 -12.32 9.32 -28.33
C ILE A 207 -11.64 10.55 -27.75
N GLU A 208 -12.30 11.71 -27.85
CA GLU A 208 -11.87 12.95 -27.21
C GLU A 208 -11.94 12.84 -25.68
N ALA A 209 -11.17 13.68 -24.98
CA ALA A 209 -11.18 13.74 -23.53
C ALA A 209 -12.55 14.17 -23.01
N ASP A 210 -13.24 13.23 -22.36
CA ASP A 210 -14.59 13.42 -21.88
C ASP A 210 -14.57 13.95 -20.44
N CYS A 211 -14.65 15.27 -20.30
CA CYS A 211 -14.64 15.93 -18.99
C CYS A 211 -15.83 15.48 -18.11
N LEU A 212 -16.98 15.17 -18.71
CA LEU A 212 -18.18 14.79 -17.99
C LEU A 212 -18.07 13.38 -17.40
N LEU A 213 -17.22 12.52 -17.94
CA LEU A 213 -16.90 11.24 -17.33
C LEU A 213 -16.43 11.42 -15.88
N CYS A 214 -15.67 12.48 -15.59
CA CYS A 214 -15.18 12.77 -14.24
C CYS A 214 -16.12 13.68 -13.43
N HIS A 215 -16.72 14.66 -14.10
CA HIS A 215 -17.43 15.76 -13.43
C HIS A 215 -18.94 15.62 -13.41
N MET A 216 -19.56 14.70 -14.16
CA MET A 216 -21.00 14.47 -14.14
C MET A 216 -21.33 13.23 -13.31
N PRO A 217 -21.95 13.36 -12.12
CA PRO A 217 -22.21 12.21 -11.27
C PRO A 217 -23.13 11.15 -11.88
N GLU A 218 -24.00 11.55 -12.80
CA GLU A 218 -24.96 10.67 -13.49
C GLU A 218 -24.41 10.07 -14.79
N TYR A 219 -23.12 10.25 -15.10
CA TYR A 219 -22.51 9.73 -16.33
C TYR A 219 -22.63 8.20 -16.43
N ASP A 220 -23.09 7.70 -17.57
CA ASP A 220 -23.36 6.29 -17.81
C ASP A 220 -22.18 5.60 -18.53
N TYR A 221 -21.26 5.05 -17.73
CA TYR A 221 -20.11 4.27 -18.21
C TYR A 221 -20.54 3.03 -19.02
N GLY A 222 -21.69 2.43 -18.67
CA GLY A 222 -22.21 1.26 -19.37
C GLY A 222 -22.57 1.59 -20.81
N LYS A 223 -23.34 2.66 -21.02
CA LYS A 223 -23.70 3.17 -22.35
C LYS A 223 -22.47 3.60 -23.14
N ARG A 224 -21.55 4.34 -22.52
CA ARG A 224 -20.28 4.74 -23.17
C ARG A 224 -19.49 3.52 -23.64
N ASN A 225 -19.28 2.53 -22.77
CA ASN A 225 -18.49 1.34 -23.08
C ASN A 225 -19.19 0.43 -24.11
N ALA A 226 -20.52 0.42 -24.16
CA ALA A 226 -21.28 -0.23 -25.23
C ALA A 226 -21.00 0.43 -26.59
N GLN A 227 -20.84 1.76 -26.66
CA GLN A 227 -20.43 2.44 -27.89
C GLN A 227 -18.99 2.08 -28.29
N LEU A 228 -18.07 1.95 -27.33
CA LEU A 228 -16.70 1.49 -27.62
C LEU A 228 -16.69 0.07 -28.20
N ALA A 229 -17.48 -0.84 -27.64
CA ALA A 229 -17.64 -2.20 -28.16
C ALA A 229 -18.27 -2.22 -29.57
N ALA A 230 -19.13 -1.25 -29.89
CA ALA A 230 -19.73 -1.06 -31.21
C ALA A 230 -18.81 -0.36 -32.24
N LEU A 231 -17.57 0.01 -31.83
CA LEU A 231 -16.64 0.85 -32.58
C LEU A 231 -17.15 2.27 -32.86
N ASN A 232 -18.13 2.74 -32.09
CA ASN A 232 -18.75 4.06 -32.21
C ASN A 232 -17.96 5.12 -31.40
N PHE A 233 -16.66 5.25 -31.63
CA PHE A 233 -15.75 6.02 -30.77
C PHE A 233 -16.16 7.48 -30.59
N ARG A 234 -16.46 8.21 -31.68
CA ARG A 234 -16.87 9.63 -31.58
C ARG A 234 -18.24 9.85 -30.91
N TRP A 235 -19.10 8.83 -30.87
CA TRP A 235 -20.45 8.93 -30.30
C TRP A 235 -20.49 8.53 -28.81
N ALA A 236 -19.40 7.96 -28.28
CA ALA A 236 -19.36 7.39 -26.94
C ALA A 236 -19.66 8.41 -25.85
N ALA A 237 -19.13 9.63 -25.97
CA ALA A 237 -19.36 10.71 -25.03
C ALA A 237 -20.84 11.14 -25.00
N THR A 238 -21.47 11.25 -26.19
CA THR A 238 -22.91 11.57 -26.33
C THR A 238 -23.81 10.58 -25.60
N ALA A 239 -23.55 9.30 -25.77
CA ALA A 239 -24.29 8.25 -25.08
C ALA A 239 -24.02 8.23 -23.57
N GLY A 240 -22.75 8.43 -23.16
CA GLY A 240 -22.31 8.39 -21.76
C GLY A 240 -22.86 9.55 -20.94
N ALA A 241 -22.84 10.78 -21.47
CA ALA A 241 -23.44 11.96 -20.83
C ALA A 241 -24.98 11.91 -20.80
N GLY A 242 -25.60 10.98 -21.53
CA GLY A 242 -27.05 10.85 -21.60
C GLY A 242 -27.74 11.97 -22.37
N PHE A 243 -27.03 12.66 -23.27
CA PHE A 243 -27.62 13.70 -24.10
C PHE A 243 -28.49 13.13 -25.23
N GLY A 244 -28.21 11.91 -25.68
CA GLY A 244 -28.99 11.26 -26.74
C GLY A 244 -28.73 9.75 -26.83
N ALA A 245 -29.60 9.07 -27.55
CA ALA A 245 -29.39 7.68 -27.97
C ALA A 245 -28.57 7.64 -29.27
N VAL A 246 -27.79 6.58 -29.45
CA VAL A 246 -26.98 6.35 -30.65
C VAL A 246 -27.54 5.12 -31.35
N GLU A 247 -28.00 5.30 -32.59
CA GLU A 247 -28.52 4.22 -33.43
C GLU A 247 -27.49 3.84 -34.49
N GLY A 248 -27.32 2.53 -34.74
CA GLY A 248 -26.32 2.01 -35.67
C GLY A 248 -24.96 1.71 -35.01
N LYS A 249 -24.14 0.92 -35.72
CA LYS A 249 -22.81 0.50 -35.25
C LYS A 249 -21.81 0.50 -36.39
N VAL A 250 -20.64 1.08 -36.17
CA VAL A 250 -19.52 1.00 -37.12
C VAL A 250 -19.01 -0.44 -37.24
N ALA A 251 -19.05 -1.21 -36.15
CA ALA A 251 -18.71 -2.63 -36.15
C ALA A 251 -19.50 -3.43 -37.21
N ASP A 252 -20.78 -3.08 -37.41
CA ASP A 252 -21.69 -3.74 -38.37
C ASP A 252 -21.63 -3.10 -39.78
N GLY A 253 -20.72 -2.15 -40.01
CA GLY A 253 -20.58 -1.40 -41.27
C GLY A 253 -21.60 -0.27 -41.45
N GLY A 254 -22.40 0.03 -40.42
CA GLY A 254 -23.35 1.15 -40.45
C GLY A 254 -22.72 2.48 -40.07
N THR A 255 -23.40 3.57 -40.38
CA THR A 255 -23.05 4.94 -39.95
C THR A 255 -23.93 5.32 -38.76
N PRO A 256 -23.40 5.43 -37.54
CA PRO A 256 -24.20 5.79 -36.39
C PRO A 256 -24.75 7.22 -36.45
N VAL A 257 -25.96 7.41 -35.93
CA VAL A 257 -26.63 8.71 -35.83
C VAL A 257 -27.11 8.93 -34.40
N VAL A 258 -27.22 10.21 -34.00
CA VAL A 258 -27.71 10.59 -32.67
C VAL A 258 -29.19 10.95 -32.74
N ALA A 259 -29.94 10.49 -31.74
CA ALA A 259 -31.27 11.00 -31.41
C ALA A 259 -31.20 11.67 -30.02
N TYR A 260 -31.12 13.00 -29.98
CA TYR A 260 -31.02 13.76 -28.73
C TYR A 260 -32.31 13.73 -27.91
N ASP A 261 -32.14 13.71 -26.59
CA ASP A 261 -33.22 13.93 -25.63
C ASP A 261 -33.45 15.44 -25.47
N ALA A 262 -34.45 15.97 -26.19
CA ALA A 262 -34.79 17.38 -26.16
C ALA A 262 -35.10 17.91 -24.75
N SER A 263 -35.49 17.06 -23.79
CA SER A 263 -35.73 17.47 -22.40
C SER A 263 -34.47 17.92 -21.65
N ARG A 264 -33.29 17.66 -22.21
CA ARG A 264 -32.00 18.11 -21.68
C ARG A 264 -31.62 19.54 -22.08
N PHE A 265 -32.37 20.12 -23.02
CA PHE A 265 -32.09 21.42 -23.62
C PHE A 265 -33.17 22.43 -23.20
N ASP A 266 -32.77 23.69 -23.05
CA ASP A 266 -33.72 24.80 -22.92
C ASP A 266 -34.24 25.28 -24.27
N GLU A 267 -35.16 26.25 -24.26
CA GLU A 267 -35.79 26.80 -25.47
C GLU A 267 -34.78 27.44 -26.44
N GLN A 268 -33.59 27.79 -25.95
CA GLN A 268 -32.49 28.35 -26.74
C GLN A 268 -31.50 27.28 -27.22
N GLY A 269 -31.80 25.99 -27.02
CA GLY A 269 -30.95 24.89 -27.44
C GLY A 269 -29.72 24.68 -26.55
N ASN A 270 -29.67 25.26 -25.35
CA ASN A 270 -28.55 25.07 -24.42
C ASN A 270 -28.80 23.88 -23.50
N VAL A 271 -27.77 23.07 -23.28
CA VAL A 271 -27.83 21.94 -22.35
C VAL A 271 -27.62 22.41 -20.91
N ARG A 272 -28.31 21.76 -19.97
CA ARG A 272 -28.08 21.92 -18.52
C ARG A 272 -27.44 20.67 -17.96
N VAL A 273 -26.23 20.81 -17.41
CA VAL A 273 -25.45 19.67 -16.90
C VAL A 273 -25.16 19.84 -15.41
N HIS A 274 -25.34 18.76 -14.65
CA HIS A 274 -24.88 18.70 -13.26
C HIS A 274 -23.37 18.43 -13.24
N ILE A 275 -22.57 19.48 -13.05
CA ILE A 275 -21.11 19.40 -13.03
C ILE A 275 -20.63 19.56 -11.58
N ALA A 276 -20.08 18.49 -11.01
CA ALA A 276 -19.45 18.49 -9.72
C ALA A 276 -18.01 19.05 -9.83
N PRO A 277 -17.64 20.09 -9.06
CA PRO A 277 -16.28 20.65 -9.13
C PRO A 277 -15.21 19.68 -8.63
N GLU A 278 -15.60 18.77 -7.73
CA GLU A 278 -14.74 17.74 -7.16
C GLU A 278 -15.40 16.38 -7.43
N PRO A 279 -14.77 15.48 -8.20
CA PRO A 279 -15.31 14.16 -8.51
C PRO A 279 -15.70 13.36 -7.27
N ARG A 280 -16.75 12.54 -7.39
CA ARG A 280 -17.16 11.60 -6.35
C ARG A 280 -16.26 10.36 -6.37
N ASN A 281 -16.22 9.61 -5.27
CA ASN A 281 -15.39 8.39 -5.19
C ASN A 281 -15.81 7.35 -6.23
N GLU A 282 -17.11 7.23 -6.49
CA GLU A 282 -17.67 6.29 -7.44
C GLU A 282 -17.09 6.50 -8.85
N THR A 283 -16.84 7.75 -9.23
CA THR A 283 -16.18 8.12 -10.50
C THR A 283 -14.81 7.47 -10.63
N CYS A 284 -13.97 7.57 -9.59
CA CYS A 284 -12.63 6.97 -9.58
C CYS A 284 -12.73 5.44 -9.54
N LEU A 285 -13.64 4.93 -8.70
CA LEU A 285 -13.80 3.50 -8.44
C LEU A 285 -14.37 2.74 -9.64
N ASN A 286 -15.06 3.38 -10.59
CA ASN A 286 -15.43 2.73 -11.87
C ASN A 286 -14.23 2.10 -12.58
N CYS A 287 -13.05 2.73 -12.47
CA CYS A 287 -11.82 2.26 -13.10
C CYS A 287 -10.86 1.63 -12.10
N HIS A 288 -10.76 2.18 -10.88
CA HIS A 288 -9.76 1.76 -9.89
C HIS A 288 -10.19 0.59 -9.02
N PHE A 289 -11.49 0.41 -8.76
CA PHE A 289 -11.96 -0.64 -7.85
C PHE A 289 -11.48 -2.03 -8.29
N LYS A 290 -11.82 -2.42 -9.54
CA LYS A 290 -11.49 -3.75 -10.06
C LYS A 290 -9.99 -4.05 -10.09
N PRO A 291 -9.10 -3.21 -10.67
CA PRO A 291 -7.66 -3.48 -10.66
C PRO A 291 -7.03 -3.43 -9.27
N ASP A 292 -7.49 -2.58 -8.36
CA ASP A 292 -6.90 -2.47 -7.03
C ASP A 292 -7.39 -3.56 -6.08
N TRP A 293 -8.65 -3.99 -6.17
CA TRP A 293 -9.10 -5.24 -5.56
C TRP A 293 -8.31 -6.42 -6.14
N LYS A 294 -8.23 -6.50 -7.47
CA LYS A 294 -7.56 -7.58 -8.18
C LYS A 294 -6.11 -7.81 -7.72
N LYS A 295 -5.35 -6.71 -7.61
CA LYS A 295 -3.89 -6.75 -7.46
C LYS A 295 -3.43 -6.48 -6.03
N ARG A 296 -4.08 -5.53 -5.38
CA ARG A 296 -3.63 -4.92 -4.11
C ARG A 296 -4.52 -5.35 -2.93
N GLY A 297 -5.64 -6.03 -3.19
CA GLY A 297 -6.61 -6.41 -2.17
C GLY A 297 -7.16 -5.18 -1.45
N ALA A 298 -7.49 -4.11 -2.19
CA ALA A 298 -8.08 -2.88 -1.67
C ALA A 298 -9.60 -2.85 -1.85
N ALA A 299 -10.31 -2.71 -0.73
CA ALA A 299 -11.77 -2.82 -0.69
C ALA A 299 -12.49 -1.50 -0.97
N TYR A 300 -11.90 -0.37 -0.58
CA TYR A 300 -12.51 0.97 -0.74
C TYR A 300 -13.92 1.07 -0.14
N SER A 301 -14.07 0.58 1.08
CA SER A 301 -15.36 0.59 1.78
C SER A 301 -15.30 1.36 3.10
N THR A 302 -16.43 1.93 3.52
CA THR A 302 -16.58 2.56 4.84
C THR A 302 -16.42 1.56 5.99
N ARG A 303 -16.49 0.25 5.71
CA ARG A 303 -16.27 -0.81 6.69
C ARG A 303 -14.77 -1.05 6.95
N THR A 304 -13.93 -0.83 5.94
CA THR A 304 -12.51 -1.23 5.95
C THR A 304 -11.56 -0.04 6.03
N ASP A 305 -12.02 1.18 5.70
CA ASP A 305 -11.21 2.39 5.73
C ASP A 305 -11.85 3.48 6.61
N VAL A 306 -11.11 3.93 7.64
CA VAL A 306 -11.55 4.97 8.57
C VAL A 306 -11.76 6.34 7.89
N HIS A 307 -11.01 6.62 6.82
CA HIS A 307 -11.13 7.89 6.10
C HIS A 307 -12.39 7.91 5.24
N MET A 308 -12.72 6.79 4.58
CA MET A 308 -13.99 6.66 3.88
C MET A 308 -15.18 6.71 4.83
N MET A 309 -15.06 6.08 6.02
CA MET A 309 -16.06 6.21 7.08
C MET A 309 -16.25 7.68 7.53
N ALA A 310 -15.17 8.46 7.56
CA ALA A 310 -15.20 9.89 7.86
C ALA A 310 -15.67 10.78 6.69
N GLY A 311 -15.98 10.19 5.52
CA GLY A 311 -16.49 10.91 4.35
C GLY A 311 -15.41 11.54 3.46
N LEU A 312 -14.14 11.14 3.59
CA LEU A 312 -13.09 11.61 2.69
C LEU A 312 -13.28 11.04 1.28
N ARG A 313 -13.00 11.88 0.28
CA ARG A 313 -12.97 11.50 -1.13
C ARG A 313 -11.56 11.24 -1.63
N CYS A 314 -11.43 10.47 -2.70
CA CYS A 314 -10.16 10.18 -3.36
C CYS A 314 -9.36 11.46 -3.64
N VAL A 315 -10.04 12.48 -4.18
CA VAL A 315 -9.45 13.79 -4.54
C VAL A 315 -9.08 14.68 -3.34
N ASP A 316 -9.47 14.32 -2.11
CA ASP A 316 -9.04 15.05 -0.92
C ASP A 316 -7.58 14.76 -0.57
N CYS A 317 -7.09 13.56 -0.94
CA CYS A 317 -5.67 13.19 -0.87
C CYS A 317 -4.97 13.32 -2.25
N HIS A 318 -5.61 12.81 -3.30
CA HIS A 318 -5.16 12.87 -4.69
C HIS A 318 -5.59 14.18 -5.36
N ALA A 319 -5.32 15.32 -4.72
CA ALA A 319 -5.74 16.62 -5.20
C ALA A 319 -5.02 17.02 -6.51
N ALA A 320 -5.70 17.81 -7.34
CA ALA A 320 -5.18 18.33 -8.61
C ALA A 320 -5.37 19.85 -8.71
N GLY A 321 -4.68 20.47 -9.67
CA GLY A 321 -4.85 21.88 -10.02
C GLY A 321 -4.67 22.82 -8.84
N SER A 322 -5.53 23.83 -8.73
CA SER A 322 -5.53 24.79 -7.62
C SER A 322 -5.78 24.21 -6.22
N ARG A 323 -6.21 22.94 -6.10
CA ARG A 323 -6.43 22.27 -4.80
C ARG A 323 -5.24 21.43 -4.33
N ALA A 324 -4.28 21.15 -5.20
CA ALA A 324 -3.06 20.45 -4.82
C ALA A 324 -2.20 21.30 -3.88
N VAL A 325 -1.55 20.65 -2.92
CA VAL A 325 -0.62 21.32 -1.98
C VAL A 325 0.82 21.27 -2.47
N ASP A 326 1.18 20.26 -3.25
CA ASP A 326 2.53 20.11 -3.77
C ASP A 326 2.76 21.09 -4.95
N PRO A 327 3.81 21.93 -4.91
CA PRO A 327 4.09 22.93 -5.95
C PRO A 327 4.39 22.35 -7.34
N ARG A 328 4.70 21.05 -7.45
CA ARG A 328 4.86 20.36 -8.75
C ARG A 328 3.54 20.27 -9.52
N ILE A 329 2.41 20.30 -8.80
CA ILE A 329 1.06 20.15 -9.35
C ILE A 329 0.22 21.43 -9.14
N ALA A 330 0.39 22.09 -8.00
CA ALA A 330 -0.43 23.24 -7.59
C ALA A 330 -0.47 24.36 -8.64
N GLY A 331 -1.67 24.86 -8.93
CA GLY A 331 -1.89 25.96 -9.88
C GLY A 331 -1.71 25.59 -11.36
N ARG A 332 -1.42 24.32 -11.65
CA ARG A 332 -1.38 23.79 -13.01
C ARG A 332 -2.69 23.04 -13.25
N GLU A 333 -3.65 23.71 -13.89
CA GLU A 333 -4.93 23.11 -14.31
C GLU A 333 -4.77 22.01 -15.41
N GLU A 334 -3.61 21.36 -15.45
CA GLU A 334 -3.20 20.28 -16.35
C GLU A 334 -3.72 18.91 -15.91
N HIS A 335 -4.66 18.84 -14.97
CA HIS A 335 -5.27 17.59 -14.47
C HIS A 335 -4.25 16.50 -14.07
N GLN A 336 -3.12 16.93 -13.50
CA GLN A 336 -2.24 16.04 -12.76
C GLN A 336 -2.79 15.86 -11.36
N PHE A 337 -3.10 14.62 -10.99
CA PHE A 337 -3.52 14.29 -9.63
C PHE A 337 -2.28 13.98 -8.78
N GLY A 338 -2.34 14.37 -7.51
CA GLY A 338 -1.36 13.94 -6.52
C GLY A 338 -1.15 12.43 -6.61
N LYS A 339 0.11 12.00 -6.72
CA LYS A 339 0.52 10.61 -6.83
C LYS A 339 1.25 10.17 -5.56
N GLY A 340 0.84 9.02 -5.05
CA GLY A 340 1.57 8.31 -4.01
C GLY A 340 2.73 7.53 -4.61
N ASP A 341 3.69 7.19 -3.78
CA ASP A 341 4.90 6.47 -4.18
C ASP A 341 4.66 4.95 -4.30
N ASP A 342 4.81 4.39 -5.51
CA ASP A 342 4.56 2.99 -5.86
C ASP A 342 5.85 2.31 -6.37
N PRO A 343 6.43 1.34 -5.64
CA PRO A 343 7.76 0.78 -5.95
C PRO A 343 7.91 0.14 -7.34
N SER A 344 6.81 -0.32 -7.94
CA SER A 344 6.82 -1.09 -9.20
C SER A 344 6.12 -0.41 -10.36
N GLY A 345 5.38 0.68 -10.12
CA GLY A 345 4.59 1.35 -11.15
C GLY A 345 5.45 2.10 -12.16
N TRP A 346 6.48 2.81 -11.68
CA TRP A 346 7.45 3.61 -12.47
C TRP A 346 6.85 4.69 -13.39
N VAL A 347 5.53 4.82 -13.34
CA VAL A 347 4.71 5.87 -13.90
C VAL A 347 4.97 7.17 -13.14
N ARG A 348 5.37 8.22 -13.85
CA ARG A 348 5.45 9.59 -13.31
C ARG A 348 6.09 9.65 -11.91
N ASN A 349 7.24 9.00 -11.74
CA ASN A 349 7.99 9.03 -10.47
C ASN A 349 8.44 10.45 -10.10
N ASP A 350 8.49 11.37 -11.06
CA ASP A 350 8.65 12.82 -10.81
C ASP A 350 7.53 13.41 -9.94
N LEU A 351 6.36 12.76 -9.89
CA LEU A 351 5.22 13.10 -9.05
C LEU A 351 5.08 12.22 -7.81
N ASP A 352 6.06 11.36 -7.47
CA ASP A 352 6.01 10.60 -6.22
C ASP A 352 5.89 11.53 -5.00
N ASP A 353 5.09 11.09 -4.03
CA ASP A 353 4.82 11.79 -2.77
C ASP A 353 4.23 13.21 -2.96
N THR A 354 3.45 13.42 -4.03
CA THR A 354 2.69 14.67 -4.25
C THR A 354 1.26 14.63 -3.67
N VAL A 355 0.80 13.46 -3.22
CA VAL A 355 -0.47 13.35 -2.46
C VAL A 355 -0.36 14.04 -1.12
N ARG A 356 -1.51 14.49 -0.58
CA ARG A 356 -1.60 14.84 0.83
C ARG A 356 -1.27 13.61 1.68
N THR A 357 -0.38 13.80 2.65
CA THR A 357 0.17 12.78 3.54
C THR A 357 -0.69 12.59 4.80
N CYS A 358 -0.34 11.60 5.62
CA CYS A 358 -1.00 11.39 6.91
C CYS A 358 -0.72 12.58 7.85
N GLU A 359 0.49 13.12 7.77
CA GLU A 359 1.02 14.20 8.59
C GLU A 359 0.27 15.53 8.37
N ASP A 360 -0.07 15.87 7.12
CA ASP A 360 -0.84 17.09 6.80
C ASP A 360 -2.18 17.15 7.56
N CYS A 361 -2.80 15.98 7.79
CA CYS A 361 -4.06 15.88 8.53
C CYS A 361 -3.81 15.74 10.03
N HIS A 362 -3.00 14.75 10.44
CA HIS A 362 -2.89 14.33 11.82
C HIS A 362 -1.88 15.13 12.65
N LEU A 363 -0.95 15.84 12.00
CA LEU A 363 0.08 16.68 12.64
C LEU A 363 -0.09 18.17 12.34
N ASP A 364 -0.64 18.56 11.19
CA ASP A 364 -0.92 19.98 10.90
C ASP A 364 -2.39 20.37 11.17
N GLY A 365 -3.30 19.39 11.15
CA GLY A 365 -4.69 19.57 11.58
C GLY A 365 -5.64 19.93 10.44
N TRP A 366 -5.23 19.65 9.19
CA TRP A 366 -6.09 19.87 8.05
C TRP A 366 -7.41 19.10 8.18
N ARG A 367 -8.52 19.76 7.79
CA ARG A 367 -9.89 19.22 7.87
C ARG A 367 -10.36 18.72 9.24
N ASN A 368 -9.83 19.29 10.33
CA ASN A 368 -10.19 18.90 11.71
C ASN A 368 -9.94 17.41 12.00
N ALA A 369 -8.92 16.82 11.37
CA ALA A 369 -8.56 15.43 11.63
C ALA A 369 -8.05 15.23 13.08
N PRO A 370 -8.27 14.04 13.68
CA PRO A 370 -7.77 13.74 15.02
C PRO A 370 -6.25 13.91 15.11
N ARG A 371 -5.75 14.58 16.16
CA ARG A 371 -4.30 14.76 16.37
C ARG A 371 -3.63 13.45 16.81
N ALA A 372 -2.56 13.06 16.15
CA ALA A 372 -1.84 11.83 16.44
C ALA A 372 -0.62 12.07 17.36
N THR A 373 -0.82 12.05 18.69
CA THR A 373 0.25 12.41 19.65
C THR A 373 1.27 11.31 19.91
N HIS A 374 0.86 10.04 19.85
CA HIS A 374 1.72 8.87 20.07
C HIS A 374 2.59 8.93 21.34
N GLU A 375 2.15 9.60 22.40
CA GLU A 375 2.95 9.93 23.60
C GLU A 375 3.62 8.71 24.27
N TRP A 376 3.03 7.53 24.14
CA TRP A 376 3.50 6.27 24.73
C TRP A 376 4.56 5.54 23.87
N LEU A 377 4.72 5.93 22.60
CA LEU A 377 5.55 5.22 21.63
C LEU A 377 6.93 5.89 21.51
N PRO A 378 8.06 5.17 21.73
CA PRO A 378 9.38 5.76 21.57
C PRO A 378 9.60 6.29 20.13
N PRO A 379 10.14 7.52 19.95
CA PRO A 379 10.27 8.16 18.64
C PRO A 379 11.01 7.33 17.58
N LEU A 380 11.90 6.41 17.99
CA LEU A 380 12.62 5.49 17.08
C LEU A 380 11.67 4.69 16.17
N HIS A 381 10.44 4.45 16.64
CA HIS A 381 9.43 3.75 15.85
C HIS A 381 8.99 4.61 14.68
N LEU A 382 8.64 5.87 14.90
CA LEU A 382 8.21 6.79 13.83
C LEU A 382 9.37 7.20 12.91
N GLU A 383 10.63 7.07 13.37
CA GLU A 383 11.82 7.20 12.52
C GLU A 383 11.91 6.05 11.49
N SER A 384 11.46 4.84 11.84
CA SER A 384 11.68 3.61 11.04
C SER A 384 10.41 2.98 10.45
N LEU A 385 9.24 3.23 11.02
CA LEU A 385 7.95 2.69 10.63
C LEU A 385 7.15 3.78 9.92
N SER A 386 6.54 3.43 8.80
CA SER A 386 5.48 4.25 8.21
C SER A 386 4.21 4.22 9.09
N CYS A 387 3.36 5.24 9.00
CA CYS A 387 2.05 5.24 9.67
C CYS A 387 1.24 4.00 9.28
N GLN A 388 1.30 3.63 8.01
CA GLN A 388 0.63 2.48 7.42
C GLN A 388 1.07 1.16 8.08
N ALA A 389 2.34 1.02 8.49
CA ALA A 389 2.84 -0.21 9.11
C ALA A 389 2.10 -0.59 10.41
N CYS A 390 1.60 0.42 11.15
CA CYS A 390 0.77 0.20 12.33
C CYS A 390 -0.73 0.25 12.00
N HIS A 391 -1.13 1.14 11.10
CA HIS A 391 -2.54 1.42 10.80
C HIS A 391 -3.13 0.53 9.68
N ILE A 392 -2.37 -0.36 9.06
CA ILE A 392 -2.88 -1.41 8.17
C ILE A 392 -2.42 -2.77 8.74
N PRO A 393 -2.94 -3.20 9.91
CA PRO A 393 -2.53 -4.44 10.57
C PRO A 393 -2.94 -5.71 9.82
N ALA A 394 -3.98 -5.60 8.99
CA ALA A 394 -4.56 -6.67 8.20
C ALA A 394 -5.24 -6.08 6.95
N ARG A 395 -5.50 -6.93 5.95
CA ARG A 395 -6.33 -6.64 4.79
C ARG A 395 -7.67 -7.35 4.96
N ALA A 396 -8.77 -6.72 4.58
CA ALA A 396 -10.10 -7.33 4.67
C ALA A 396 -10.41 -8.24 3.47
N VAL A 397 -9.69 -8.06 2.37
CA VAL A 397 -9.80 -8.85 1.15
C VAL A 397 -8.41 -9.34 0.73
N LYS A 398 -8.37 -10.54 0.13
CA LYS A 398 -7.13 -11.16 -0.37
C LYS A 398 -6.60 -10.41 -1.60
N SER A 399 -5.30 -10.55 -1.86
CA SER A 399 -4.65 -10.04 -3.08
C SER A 399 -3.88 -11.16 -3.77
N ALA A 400 -3.52 -10.98 -5.04
CA ALA A 400 -2.71 -11.96 -5.76
C ALA A 400 -1.29 -12.02 -5.14
N LEU A 401 -0.98 -13.08 -4.40
CA LEU A 401 0.38 -13.30 -3.86
C LEU A 401 1.28 -13.93 -4.92
N VAL A 402 0.72 -14.81 -5.75
CA VAL A 402 1.42 -15.43 -6.88
C VAL A 402 0.59 -15.24 -8.15
N GLN A 403 1.27 -14.93 -9.26
CA GLN A 403 0.73 -15.07 -10.60
C GLN A 403 1.63 -16.03 -11.40
N ALA A 404 1.19 -17.27 -11.56
CA ALA A 404 1.82 -18.25 -12.43
C ALA A 404 1.21 -18.13 -13.83
N SER A 405 2.08 -17.91 -14.82
CA SER A 405 1.71 -17.62 -16.21
C SER A 405 2.33 -18.62 -17.19
N ASP A 406 2.61 -19.83 -16.73
CA ASP A 406 3.34 -20.89 -17.43
C ASP A 406 2.49 -22.12 -17.75
N VAL A 407 1.26 -22.17 -17.24
CA VAL A 407 0.30 -23.26 -17.45
C VAL A 407 -1.08 -22.74 -17.89
N TYR A 408 -1.93 -23.64 -18.38
CA TYR A 408 -3.33 -23.34 -18.64
C TYR A 408 -4.17 -23.47 -17.37
N ASN A 409 -4.85 -22.39 -16.97
CA ASN A 409 -5.82 -22.35 -15.89
C ASN A 409 -7.19 -22.87 -16.39
N PRO A 410 -7.68 -24.04 -15.93
CA PRO A 410 -8.94 -24.62 -16.43
C PRO A 410 -10.20 -24.03 -15.76
N ALA A 411 -10.06 -23.08 -14.83
CA ALA A 411 -11.19 -22.61 -14.05
C ALA A 411 -12.27 -21.93 -14.90
N PRO A 412 -13.55 -22.06 -14.52
CA PRO A 412 -14.66 -21.50 -15.28
C PRO A 412 -14.72 -19.97 -15.14
N ARG A 413 -15.46 -19.32 -16.05
CA ARG A 413 -15.77 -17.87 -15.99
C ARG A 413 -14.51 -16.98 -16.08
N ILE A 414 -13.63 -17.31 -17.00
CA ILE A 414 -12.44 -16.52 -17.33
C ILE A 414 -12.65 -15.86 -18.68
N THR A 415 -12.83 -14.54 -18.69
CA THR A 415 -13.07 -13.75 -19.91
C THR A 415 -12.20 -12.49 -20.03
N PRO A 416 -11.66 -12.17 -21.23
CA PRO A 416 -11.70 -12.99 -22.45
C PRO A 416 -10.84 -14.27 -22.35
N PRO A 417 -11.05 -15.26 -23.23
CA PRO A 417 -10.40 -16.58 -23.15
C PRO A 417 -8.87 -16.57 -23.00
N PRO A 418 -8.10 -15.67 -23.64
CA PRO A 418 -6.66 -15.66 -23.46
C PRO A 418 -6.21 -15.56 -21.99
N LYS A 419 -7.04 -14.99 -21.10
CA LYS A 419 -6.72 -14.88 -19.66
C LYS A 419 -6.59 -16.22 -18.93
N HIS A 420 -6.96 -17.33 -19.57
CA HIS A 420 -6.70 -18.68 -19.06
C HIS A 420 -5.20 -18.99 -18.90
N ILE A 421 -4.29 -18.16 -19.39
CA ILE A 421 -2.85 -18.34 -19.10
C ILE A 421 -2.43 -17.81 -17.73
N TRP A 422 -3.35 -17.23 -16.94
CA TRP A 422 -3.03 -16.64 -15.64
C TRP A 422 -3.67 -17.44 -14.51
N THR A 423 -2.83 -18.02 -13.67
CA THR A 423 -3.19 -18.73 -12.44
C THR A 423 -2.79 -17.88 -11.23
N PHE A 424 -3.70 -17.74 -10.27
CA PHE A 424 -3.49 -16.89 -9.09
C PHE A 424 -3.58 -17.70 -7.81
N TYR A 425 -2.76 -17.32 -6.83
CA TYR A 425 -2.79 -17.83 -5.47
C TYR A 425 -2.90 -16.70 -4.46
N ASP A 426 -3.62 -16.95 -3.37
CA ASP A 426 -3.81 -16.00 -2.28
C ASP A 426 -2.70 -16.07 -1.20
N GLN A 427 -2.89 -15.35 -0.10
CA GLN A 427 -1.92 -15.24 0.99
C GLN A 427 -1.65 -16.56 1.73
N GLU A 428 -2.52 -17.56 1.55
CA GLU A 428 -2.40 -18.88 2.12
C GLU A 428 -1.85 -19.90 1.10
N MET A 429 -1.48 -19.45 -0.10
CA MET A 429 -1.12 -20.29 -1.25
C MET A 429 -2.27 -21.22 -1.68
N ALA A 430 -3.52 -20.81 -1.49
CA ALA A 430 -4.66 -21.52 -2.07
C ALA A 430 -4.92 -21.03 -3.50
N PHE A 431 -5.20 -21.97 -4.41
CA PHE A 431 -5.64 -21.62 -5.76
C PHE A 431 -6.88 -20.72 -5.71
N TRP A 432 -6.83 -19.63 -6.46
CA TRP A 432 -7.88 -18.64 -6.53
C TRP A 432 -8.41 -18.53 -7.96
N ASN A 433 -9.69 -18.87 -8.19
CA ASN A 433 -10.40 -18.52 -9.42
C ASN A 433 -10.72 -17.01 -9.45
N HIS A 434 -9.65 -16.25 -9.58
CA HIS A 434 -9.59 -14.82 -9.51
C HIS A 434 -10.54 -14.12 -10.51
N TYR A 435 -10.49 -14.53 -11.78
CA TYR A 435 -11.34 -13.91 -12.80
C TYR A 435 -12.81 -14.32 -12.69
N GLY A 436 -13.10 -15.53 -12.21
CA GLY A 436 -14.46 -15.95 -11.91
C GLY A 436 -15.10 -15.09 -10.80
N GLU A 437 -14.34 -14.79 -9.74
CA GLU A 437 -14.79 -13.86 -8.69
C GLU A 437 -14.99 -12.44 -9.25
N LEU A 438 -14.07 -11.94 -10.08
CA LEU A 438 -14.18 -10.61 -10.71
C LEU A 438 -15.26 -10.47 -11.78
N GLU A 439 -15.78 -11.58 -12.30
CA GLU A 439 -16.95 -11.63 -13.19
C GLU A 439 -18.24 -11.59 -12.36
N LEU A 440 -18.23 -12.22 -11.19
CA LEU A 440 -19.41 -12.42 -10.36
C LEU A 440 -19.71 -11.28 -9.39
N PHE A 441 -18.68 -10.70 -8.80
CA PHE A 441 -18.80 -9.76 -7.70
C PHE A 441 -18.44 -8.34 -8.13
N THR A 442 -19.01 -7.38 -7.42
CA THR A 442 -18.72 -5.95 -7.47
C THR A 442 -18.03 -5.52 -6.17
N GLY A 443 -17.64 -4.25 -6.06
CA GLY A 443 -17.10 -3.72 -4.82
C GLY A 443 -18.06 -3.60 -3.66
N LYS A 444 -19.33 -3.95 -3.86
CA LYS A 444 -20.34 -3.98 -2.80
C LYS A 444 -20.55 -5.37 -2.22
N ASP A 445 -20.11 -6.41 -2.91
CA ASP A 445 -20.36 -7.83 -2.59
C ASP A 445 -19.11 -8.70 -2.73
N GLU A 446 -17.93 -8.08 -2.69
CA GLU A 446 -16.66 -8.80 -2.66
C GLU A 446 -16.53 -9.67 -1.38
N PRO A 447 -15.97 -10.90 -1.50
CA PRO A 447 -15.74 -11.77 -0.36
C PRO A 447 -14.76 -11.16 0.66
N THR A 448 -15.04 -11.37 1.95
CA THR A 448 -14.11 -11.02 3.03
C THR A 448 -13.11 -12.16 3.24
N ASN A 449 -11.82 -11.88 3.02
CA ASN A 449 -10.70 -12.79 3.28
C ASN A 449 -9.66 -12.00 4.06
N VAL A 450 -9.63 -12.19 5.39
CA VAL A 450 -8.74 -11.41 6.25
C VAL A 450 -7.33 -11.97 6.18
N THR A 451 -6.40 -11.19 5.64
CA THR A 451 -5.00 -11.58 5.50
C THR A 451 -4.08 -10.57 6.19
N ARG A 452 -2.83 -10.94 6.43
CA ARG A 452 -1.84 -10.03 7.02
C ARG A 452 -0.84 -9.59 5.94
N PRO A 453 -0.48 -8.29 5.92
CA PRO A 453 0.52 -7.82 4.98
C PRO A 453 1.92 -8.33 5.34
N THR A 454 2.75 -8.52 4.31
CA THR A 454 4.20 -8.62 4.49
C THR A 454 4.73 -7.24 4.86
N LEU A 455 5.76 -7.16 5.71
CA LEU A 455 6.43 -5.88 5.98
C LEU A 455 7.75 -5.83 5.21
N ILE A 456 7.97 -4.75 4.49
CA ILE A 456 9.16 -4.53 3.67
C ILE A 456 9.92 -3.30 4.14
N ARG A 457 11.23 -3.28 3.92
CA ARG A 457 12.03 -2.06 3.97
C ARG A 457 11.98 -1.38 2.60
N TYR A 458 11.66 -0.09 2.59
CA TYR A 458 11.61 0.71 1.37
C TYR A 458 11.94 2.16 1.69
N LYS A 459 12.92 2.73 0.97
CA LYS A 459 13.42 4.11 1.17
C LYS A 459 13.68 4.45 2.65
N GLY A 460 14.30 3.51 3.38
CA GLY A 460 14.69 3.69 4.78
C GLY A 460 13.59 3.50 5.84
N ARG A 461 12.33 3.29 5.45
CA ARG A 461 11.21 2.99 6.37
C ARG A 461 10.62 1.61 6.10
N ILE A 462 9.84 1.11 7.06
CA ILE A 462 9.10 -0.15 6.97
C ILE A 462 7.66 0.14 6.57
N TYR A 463 7.19 -0.56 5.54
CA TYR A 463 5.83 -0.45 5.03
C TYR A 463 5.13 -1.81 4.95
N PRO A 464 3.81 -1.86 5.12
CA PRO A 464 3.03 -3.03 4.75
C PRO A 464 2.90 -3.09 3.23
N ALA A 465 3.11 -4.27 2.66
CA ALA A 465 3.06 -4.48 1.22
C ALA A 465 2.65 -5.92 0.85
N ASN A 466 2.26 -6.10 -0.41
CA ASN A 466 2.24 -7.38 -1.09
C ASN A 466 3.43 -7.46 -2.05
N ARG A 467 4.23 -8.53 -1.97
CA ARG A 467 5.35 -8.79 -2.88
C ARG A 467 4.97 -9.97 -3.74
N VAL A 468 4.66 -9.73 -5.00
CA VAL A 468 4.12 -10.76 -5.89
C VAL A 468 5.23 -11.70 -6.33
N HIS A 469 4.95 -13.00 -6.33
CA HIS A 469 5.77 -14.00 -7.00
C HIS A 469 5.24 -14.29 -8.41
N SER A 470 6.15 -14.62 -9.33
CA SER A 470 5.76 -14.90 -10.71
C SER A 470 6.50 -16.08 -11.32
N ALA A 471 5.79 -16.79 -12.19
CA ALA A 471 6.38 -17.73 -13.14
C ALA A 471 5.85 -17.43 -14.55
N TRP A 472 6.70 -17.42 -15.58
CA TRP A 472 6.30 -17.07 -16.96
C TRP A 472 7.35 -17.48 -17.99
N VAL A 473 6.94 -17.63 -19.25
CA VAL A 473 7.83 -17.94 -20.37
C VAL A 473 8.14 -16.69 -21.20
N GLY A 474 9.42 -16.53 -21.53
CA GLY A 474 9.95 -15.39 -22.27
C GLY A 474 11.11 -15.77 -23.18
N TYR A 475 11.86 -14.76 -23.60
CA TYR A 475 13.12 -14.94 -24.30
C TYR A 475 14.12 -13.82 -23.99
N GLU A 476 15.40 -14.18 -24.03
CA GLU A 476 16.52 -13.26 -24.07
C GLU A 476 16.89 -12.97 -25.53
N GLU A 477 17.23 -11.73 -25.85
CA GLU A 477 17.63 -11.32 -27.20
C GLU A 477 19.11 -10.91 -27.20
N ALA A 478 19.90 -11.48 -28.10
CA ALA A 478 21.33 -11.28 -28.15
C ALA A 478 21.69 -9.78 -28.28
N GLY A 479 22.54 -9.29 -27.37
CA GLY A 479 22.98 -7.89 -27.37
C GLY A 479 21.98 -6.88 -26.81
N LYS A 480 20.82 -7.32 -26.29
CA LYS A 480 19.86 -6.46 -25.59
C LYS A 480 19.82 -6.80 -24.08
N PRO A 481 19.68 -5.79 -23.21
CA PRO A 481 19.52 -6.03 -21.78
C PRO A 481 18.14 -6.61 -21.46
N GLY A 482 18.01 -7.18 -20.26
CA GLY A 482 16.72 -7.63 -19.74
C GLY A 482 16.17 -8.87 -20.43
N LEU A 483 14.86 -9.08 -20.28
CA LEU A 483 14.13 -10.19 -20.89
C LEU A 483 12.92 -9.66 -21.67
N ASN A 484 12.48 -10.43 -22.66
CA ASN A 484 11.20 -10.25 -23.34
C ASN A 484 10.18 -11.28 -22.87
N GLN A 485 8.92 -10.89 -22.77
CA GLN A 485 7.81 -11.85 -22.63
C GLN A 485 7.32 -12.33 -23.99
N LEU A 486 6.74 -13.53 -24.04
CA LEU A 486 6.01 -13.98 -25.23
C LEU A 486 4.69 -13.24 -25.40
N PHE A 487 4.07 -13.32 -26.58
CA PHE A 487 2.72 -12.81 -26.74
C PHE A 487 1.73 -13.70 -26.02
N MET A 488 0.82 -13.07 -25.28
CA MET A 488 -0.28 -13.72 -24.57
C MET A 488 -1.06 -14.70 -25.47
N LYS A 489 -1.31 -14.29 -26.73
CA LYS A 489 -2.02 -15.12 -27.72
C LYS A 489 -1.27 -16.40 -28.08
N ASP A 490 0.07 -16.35 -28.14
CA ASP A 490 0.88 -17.49 -28.57
C ASP A 490 0.86 -18.58 -27.50
N PHE A 491 1.08 -18.16 -26.25
CA PHE A 491 1.06 -19.07 -25.11
C PHE A 491 -0.33 -19.70 -24.89
N PHE A 492 -1.38 -18.89 -25.02
CA PHE A 492 -2.76 -19.37 -24.93
C PHE A 492 -3.08 -20.40 -26.03
N GLN A 493 -2.68 -20.14 -27.28
CA GLN A 493 -2.96 -21.03 -28.41
C GLN A 493 -2.18 -22.35 -28.33
N MET A 494 -0.93 -22.33 -27.88
CA MET A 494 -0.14 -23.55 -27.64
C MET A 494 -0.88 -24.51 -26.70
N TRP A 495 -1.24 -24.01 -25.51
CA TRP A 495 -1.98 -24.80 -24.51
C TRP A 495 -3.37 -25.21 -24.99
N THR A 496 -4.07 -24.34 -25.72
CA THR A 496 -5.39 -24.66 -26.28
C THR A 496 -5.31 -25.82 -27.28
N GLN A 497 -4.31 -25.82 -28.17
CA GLN A 497 -4.10 -26.91 -29.12
C GLN A 497 -3.72 -28.21 -28.43
N HIS A 498 -2.83 -28.16 -27.43
CA HIS A 498 -2.47 -29.33 -26.64
C HIS A 498 -3.68 -29.95 -25.94
N ARG A 499 -4.50 -29.14 -25.27
CA ARG A 499 -5.71 -29.65 -24.59
C ARG A 499 -6.74 -30.26 -25.53
N ALA A 500 -6.79 -29.81 -26.79
CA ALA A 500 -7.68 -30.37 -27.79
C ALA A 500 -7.20 -31.73 -28.33
N ASP A 501 -5.88 -31.93 -28.43
CA ASP A 501 -5.27 -33.19 -28.89
C ASP A 501 -3.90 -33.43 -28.21
N PRO A 502 -3.88 -33.93 -26.96
CA PRO A 502 -2.66 -34.01 -26.16
C PRO A 502 -1.60 -34.96 -26.72
N ALA A 503 -2.01 -35.92 -27.56
CA ALA A 503 -1.10 -36.91 -28.13
C ALA A 503 -0.36 -36.37 -29.36
N ALA A 504 -0.99 -35.51 -30.15
CA ALA A 504 -0.42 -35.00 -31.40
C ALA A 504 0.10 -33.55 -31.31
N LYS A 505 -0.48 -32.72 -30.44
CA LYS A 505 -0.15 -31.29 -30.31
C LYS A 505 0.63 -31.04 -29.04
N TYR A 506 1.92 -30.74 -29.20
CA TYR A 506 2.85 -30.42 -28.09
C TYR A 506 2.79 -31.47 -26.95
N PRO A 507 2.97 -32.77 -27.26
CA PRO A 507 2.78 -33.87 -26.30
C PRO A 507 3.71 -33.78 -25.08
N GLU A 508 4.81 -33.05 -25.18
CA GLU A 508 5.74 -32.80 -24.08
C GLU A 508 5.04 -32.18 -22.87
N LEU A 509 4.03 -31.32 -23.09
CA LEU A 509 3.26 -30.66 -22.02
C LEU A 509 2.50 -31.64 -21.11
N ALA A 510 2.27 -32.88 -21.54
CA ALA A 510 1.65 -33.92 -20.71
C ALA A 510 2.52 -34.35 -19.52
N GLN A 511 3.81 -33.97 -19.50
CA GLN A 511 4.70 -34.20 -18.36
C GLN A 511 4.42 -33.26 -17.19
N ILE A 512 3.76 -32.13 -17.43
CA ILE A 512 3.44 -31.13 -16.41
C ILE A 512 2.22 -31.61 -15.64
N THR A 513 2.37 -31.85 -14.34
CA THR A 513 1.31 -32.40 -13.48
C THR A 513 1.00 -31.50 -12.29
N ASP A 514 -0.14 -31.78 -11.65
CA ASP A 514 -0.53 -31.18 -10.36
C ASP A 514 0.16 -31.95 -9.22
N ASP A 515 1.37 -31.50 -8.87
CA ASP A 515 2.25 -32.15 -7.89
C ASP A 515 1.83 -31.85 -6.45
N ASN A 516 1.22 -30.69 -6.21
CA ASN A 516 0.77 -30.24 -4.90
C ASN A 516 -0.67 -30.71 -4.56
N HIS A 517 -1.40 -31.22 -5.56
CA HIS A 517 -2.78 -31.72 -5.54
C HIS A 517 -3.86 -30.66 -5.22
N ASP A 518 -3.70 -29.44 -5.69
CA ASP A 518 -4.67 -28.33 -5.53
C ASP A 518 -5.70 -28.23 -6.68
N GLY A 519 -5.57 -29.06 -7.71
CA GLY A 519 -6.45 -29.11 -8.88
C GLY A 519 -5.99 -28.27 -10.07
N VAL A 520 -4.82 -27.63 -9.99
CA VAL A 520 -4.21 -26.86 -11.08
C VAL A 520 -2.81 -27.39 -11.37
N LEU A 521 -2.37 -27.31 -12.63
CA LEU A 521 -1.01 -27.70 -13.00
C LEU A 521 0.01 -26.67 -12.50
N GLU A 522 1.23 -27.10 -12.24
CA GLU A 522 2.36 -26.24 -11.94
C GLU A 522 3.64 -26.77 -12.58
N VAL A 523 4.62 -25.89 -12.76
CA VAL A 523 5.95 -26.26 -13.24
C VAL A 523 6.92 -26.13 -12.09
N ASN A 524 7.46 -27.26 -11.62
CA ASN A 524 8.39 -27.29 -10.49
C ASN A 524 9.54 -28.29 -10.70
N ARG A 525 9.34 -29.38 -11.45
CA ARG A 525 10.34 -30.42 -11.63
C ARG A 525 11.26 -30.15 -12.83
N PRO A 526 12.52 -30.63 -12.81
CA PRO A 526 13.44 -30.53 -13.93
C PRO A 526 12.84 -30.90 -15.30
N GLU A 527 12.18 -32.06 -15.39
CA GLU A 527 11.57 -32.57 -16.61
C GLU A 527 10.45 -31.67 -17.16
N GLU A 528 9.70 -30.99 -16.29
CA GLU A 528 8.61 -30.10 -16.69
C GLU A 528 9.13 -28.79 -17.27
N ILE A 529 10.24 -28.27 -16.72
CA ILE A 529 10.92 -27.08 -17.23
C ILE A 529 11.38 -27.33 -18.67
N ASP A 530 12.04 -28.46 -18.91
CA ASP A 530 12.53 -28.83 -20.24
C ASP A 530 11.36 -29.08 -21.21
N ALA A 531 10.29 -29.74 -20.74
CA ALA A 531 9.08 -29.99 -21.52
C ALA A 531 8.39 -28.69 -21.96
N LEU A 532 8.21 -27.74 -21.04
CA LEU A 532 7.59 -26.44 -21.33
C LEU A 532 8.38 -25.65 -22.37
N LEU A 533 9.70 -25.59 -22.21
CA LEU A 533 10.58 -24.87 -23.13
C LEU A 533 10.64 -25.54 -24.51
N ALA A 534 10.62 -26.87 -24.57
CA ALA A 534 10.57 -27.62 -25.82
C ALA A 534 9.26 -27.38 -26.58
N ALA A 535 8.11 -27.55 -25.91
CA ALA A 535 6.79 -27.30 -26.51
C ALA A 535 6.66 -25.87 -27.03
N THR A 536 7.11 -24.89 -26.23
CA THR A 536 7.12 -23.48 -26.62
C THR A 536 7.96 -23.25 -27.87
N ARG A 537 9.17 -23.83 -27.94
CA ARG A 537 10.04 -23.71 -29.11
C ARG A 537 9.37 -24.26 -30.36
N THR A 538 8.75 -25.43 -30.27
CA THR A 538 8.04 -26.06 -31.38
C THR A 538 6.89 -25.17 -31.88
N TYR A 539 6.03 -24.71 -30.97
CA TYR A 539 4.92 -23.81 -31.33
C TYR A 539 5.39 -22.52 -32.02
N LEU A 540 6.45 -21.90 -31.51
CA LEU A 540 6.98 -20.67 -32.08
C LEU A 540 7.58 -20.91 -33.48
N GLY A 541 8.25 -22.06 -33.69
CA GLY A 541 8.72 -22.50 -35.00
C GLY A 541 7.58 -22.71 -35.99
N ASP A 542 6.55 -23.47 -35.59
CA ASP A 542 5.37 -23.79 -36.41
C ASP A 542 4.61 -22.53 -36.86
N THR A 543 4.59 -21.49 -36.01
CA THR A 543 3.87 -20.23 -36.27
C THR A 543 4.73 -19.14 -36.89
N GLY A 544 5.98 -19.46 -37.28
CA GLY A 544 6.89 -18.52 -37.94
C GLY A 544 7.32 -17.34 -37.05
N PHE A 545 7.34 -17.52 -35.73
CA PHE A 545 7.92 -16.52 -34.84
C PHE A 545 9.45 -16.48 -35.04
N PRO A 546 10.08 -15.30 -35.22
CA PRO A 546 11.51 -15.23 -35.45
C PRO A 546 12.26 -15.61 -34.16
N LEU A 547 13.00 -16.72 -34.21
CA LEU A 547 13.81 -17.24 -33.11
C LEU A 547 15.32 -16.93 -33.25
N ASP A 548 15.76 -16.44 -34.41
CA ASP A 548 17.16 -16.10 -34.63
C ASP A 548 17.65 -15.04 -33.64
N GLY A 549 18.79 -15.32 -32.99
CA GLY A 549 19.34 -14.45 -31.95
C GLY A 549 18.50 -14.38 -30.66
N ARG A 550 17.49 -15.25 -30.50
CA ARG A 550 16.62 -15.29 -29.32
C ARG A 550 16.69 -16.64 -28.61
N ARG A 551 16.85 -16.58 -27.30
CA ARG A 551 16.94 -17.77 -26.45
C ARG A 551 15.76 -17.82 -25.50
N LEU A 552 14.95 -18.87 -25.58
CA LEU A 552 13.82 -19.06 -24.68
C LEU A 552 14.26 -19.21 -23.23
N VAL A 553 13.43 -18.73 -22.32
CA VAL A 553 13.63 -18.78 -20.88
C VAL A 553 12.31 -19.02 -20.18
N TRP A 554 12.32 -19.85 -19.15
CA TRP A 554 11.27 -19.91 -18.14
C TRP A 554 11.76 -19.16 -16.91
N VAL A 555 11.05 -18.12 -16.53
CA VAL A 555 11.36 -17.32 -15.34
C VAL A 555 10.49 -17.86 -14.22
N SER A 556 11.12 -18.23 -13.11
CA SER A 556 10.43 -18.61 -11.88
C SER A 556 11.19 -18.06 -10.68
N ASP A 557 10.45 -17.33 -9.85
CA ASP A 557 11.00 -16.50 -8.79
C ASP A 557 12.19 -15.65 -9.24
N THR A 558 13.37 -15.87 -8.65
CA THR A 558 14.59 -15.09 -8.85
C THR A 558 15.51 -15.69 -9.92
N ARG A 559 15.01 -16.60 -10.76
CA ARG A 559 15.81 -17.35 -11.72
C ARG A 559 15.22 -17.33 -13.12
N ALA A 560 16.12 -17.28 -14.10
CA ALA A 560 15.86 -17.47 -15.51
C ALA A 560 16.46 -18.83 -15.93
N TYR A 561 15.60 -19.79 -16.23
CA TYR A 561 15.96 -21.14 -16.65
C TYR A 561 15.96 -21.25 -18.18
N TYR A 562 17.08 -21.68 -18.74
CA TYR A 562 17.23 -21.98 -20.17
C TYR A 562 17.09 -23.47 -20.48
N SER A 563 17.25 -24.29 -19.43
CA SER A 563 16.89 -25.69 -19.31
C SER A 563 16.74 -26.00 -17.81
N SER A 564 16.41 -27.23 -17.48
CA SER A 564 16.39 -27.73 -16.11
C SER A 564 17.76 -27.67 -15.40
N THR A 565 18.85 -27.66 -16.17
CA THR A 565 20.24 -27.70 -15.67
C THR A 565 21.00 -26.40 -15.86
N GLU A 566 20.52 -25.51 -16.72
CA GLU A 566 21.14 -24.23 -17.02
C GLU A 566 20.21 -23.07 -16.65
N TRP A 567 20.65 -22.25 -15.70
CA TRP A 567 19.90 -21.09 -15.25
C TRP A 567 20.83 -19.95 -14.83
N ARG A 568 20.29 -18.73 -14.76
CA ARG A 568 20.95 -17.56 -14.17
C ARG A 568 20.08 -16.89 -13.11
N ALA A 569 20.72 -16.33 -12.09
CA ALA A 569 20.02 -15.48 -11.13
C ALA A 569 19.60 -14.17 -11.79
N LEU A 570 18.43 -13.67 -11.42
CA LEU A 570 17.90 -12.39 -11.87
C LEU A 570 18.03 -11.36 -10.73
N PRO A 571 18.61 -10.17 -10.99
CA PRO A 571 18.72 -9.13 -9.99
C PRO A 571 17.34 -8.57 -9.63
N HIS A 572 17.12 -8.35 -8.33
CA HIS A 572 15.89 -7.76 -7.79
C HIS A 572 16.23 -6.86 -6.59
N GLU A 573 15.32 -5.95 -6.28
CA GLU A 573 15.42 -5.02 -5.16
C GLU A 573 15.04 -5.69 -3.82
N GLU A 574 15.50 -5.15 -2.69
CA GLU A 574 15.25 -5.75 -1.35
C GLU A 574 13.75 -5.89 -1.01
N TRP A 575 12.89 -5.07 -1.61
CA TRP A 575 11.44 -5.11 -1.43
C TRP A 575 10.74 -6.04 -2.43
N GLU A 576 11.39 -6.51 -3.49
CA GLU A 576 10.82 -7.41 -4.49
C GLU A 576 10.89 -8.86 -4.01
N ALA A 577 9.81 -9.64 -4.15
CA ALA A 577 9.89 -11.09 -3.98
C ALA A 577 10.59 -11.72 -5.18
N THR A 578 10.18 -11.31 -6.39
CA THR A 578 10.72 -11.78 -7.65
C THR A 578 10.90 -10.58 -8.59
N PRO A 579 11.94 -10.57 -9.43
CA PRO A 579 12.05 -9.57 -10.48
C PRO A 579 10.91 -9.74 -11.49
N TYR A 580 10.57 -8.66 -12.20
CA TYR A 580 9.46 -8.59 -13.17
C TYR A 580 8.04 -8.73 -12.60
N ALA A 581 7.89 -9.00 -11.31
CA ALA A 581 6.60 -8.98 -10.62
C ALA A 581 6.41 -7.67 -9.83
N SER A 582 5.16 -7.33 -9.54
CA SER A 582 4.81 -6.10 -8.84
C SER A 582 5.01 -6.21 -7.32
N VAL A 583 5.37 -5.09 -6.70
CA VAL A 583 5.30 -4.85 -5.27
C VAL A 583 4.27 -3.77 -5.02
N TYR A 584 3.25 -4.11 -4.23
CA TYR A 584 2.18 -3.19 -3.89
C TYR A 584 2.32 -2.73 -2.46
N LYS A 585 2.87 -1.53 -2.28
CA LYS A 585 2.87 -0.82 -1.00
C LYS A 585 1.43 -0.46 -0.63
N PHE A 586 0.99 -0.77 0.58
CA PHE A 586 -0.39 -0.53 1.00
C PHE A 586 -0.56 0.86 1.61
N SER A 587 -1.59 1.57 1.12
CA SER A 587 -1.93 2.94 1.54
C SER A 587 -3.44 3.18 1.74
N HIS A 588 -4.26 2.15 1.53
CA HIS A 588 -5.73 2.18 1.66
C HIS A 588 -6.20 1.12 2.66
N ASP A 589 -7.48 1.12 3.03
CA ASP A 589 -8.08 0.30 4.10
C ASP A 589 -7.37 0.54 5.43
N VAL A 590 -7.22 1.82 5.76
CA VAL A 590 -6.56 2.26 6.99
C VAL A 590 -7.49 2.03 8.18
N ALA A 591 -6.99 1.29 9.17
CA ALA A 591 -7.69 0.98 10.40
C ALA A 591 -7.72 2.19 11.36
N PRO A 592 -8.80 2.34 12.15
CA PRO A 592 -8.86 3.37 13.19
C PRO A 592 -7.79 3.12 14.26
N ALA A 593 -7.39 4.18 14.98
CA ALA A 593 -6.30 4.13 15.96
C ALA A 593 -6.45 3.02 17.03
N ARG A 594 -7.68 2.68 17.44
CA ARG A 594 -7.93 1.61 18.42
C ARG A 594 -7.79 0.18 17.86
N ALA A 595 -7.67 0.03 16.55
CA ALA A 595 -7.44 -1.23 15.86
C ALA A 595 -6.01 -1.34 15.28
N ALA A 596 -5.22 -0.27 15.37
CA ALA A 596 -3.84 -0.26 14.90
C ALA A 596 -2.94 -1.14 15.79
N LEU A 597 -1.83 -1.64 15.22
CA LEU A 597 -0.80 -2.33 16.00
C LEU A 597 -0.23 -1.40 17.07
N GLY A 598 -0.05 -1.93 18.28
CA GLY A 598 0.42 -1.19 19.44
C GLY A 598 -0.69 -0.58 20.27
N ALA A 599 -1.95 -0.60 19.81
CA ALA A 599 -3.11 -0.23 20.64
C ALA A 599 -3.29 -1.16 21.85
N GLY A 600 -2.86 -2.42 21.74
CA GLY A 600 -2.75 -3.38 22.86
C GLY A 600 -1.44 -3.26 23.65
N GLY A 601 -0.55 -2.35 23.26
CA GLY A 601 0.78 -2.15 23.83
C GLY A 601 1.90 -2.89 23.08
N CYS A 602 3.10 -2.85 23.66
CA CYS A 602 4.32 -3.28 22.97
C CYS A 602 4.30 -4.75 22.51
N ILE A 603 3.52 -5.61 23.17
CA ILE A 603 3.44 -7.06 22.86
C ILE A 603 2.69 -7.39 21.57
N ASP A 604 1.95 -6.43 20.99
CA ASP A 604 1.34 -6.61 19.67
C ASP A 604 2.43 -6.94 18.63
N CYS A 605 3.59 -6.29 18.75
CA CYS A 605 4.74 -6.47 17.87
C CYS A 605 5.89 -7.23 18.53
N HIS A 606 6.11 -7.09 19.85
CA HIS A 606 7.27 -7.64 20.56
C HIS A 606 6.95 -8.85 21.44
N ARG A 607 5.93 -9.66 21.15
CA ARG A 607 5.84 -11.00 21.77
C ARG A 607 6.58 -12.04 20.94
N SER A 608 7.03 -13.12 21.57
CA SER A 608 7.55 -14.26 20.82
C SER A 608 6.45 -14.82 19.92
N GLY A 609 6.76 -15.03 18.63
CA GLY A 609 5.77 -15.45 17.64
C GLY A 609 4.81 -14.34 17.19
N SER A 610 5.08 -13.06 17.46
CA SER A 610 4.24 -11.96 16.96
C SER A 610 4.12 -12.02 15.43
N PRO A 611 2.92 -11.82 14.84
CA PRO A 611 2.78 -11.77 13.39
C PRO A 611 3.62 -10.67 12.74
N PHE A 612 3.93 -9.59 13.46
CA PHE A 612 4.77 -8.50 12.96
C PHE A 612 6.18 -8.96 12.55
N PHE A 613 6.86 -9.74 13.40
CA PHE A 613 8.22 -10.22 13.11
C PHE A 613 8.25 -11.68 12.66
N ALA A 614 7.43 -12.54 13.25
CA ALA A 614 7.44 -13.98 13.00
C ALA A 614 6.32 -14.44 12.05
N GLY A 615 5.52 -13.52 11.51
CA GLY A 615 4.51 -13.86 10.50
C GLY A 615 5.13 -14.58 9.31
N PRO A 616 4.49 -15.64 8.79
CA PRO A 616 4.98 -16.36 7.63
C PRO A 616 4.90 -15.48 6.38
N VAL A 617 5.97 -15.45 5.61
CA VAL A 617 6.08 -14.79 4.30
C VAL A 617 6.52 -15.84 3.30
N LEU A 618 5.87 -15.86 2.13
CA LEU A 618 6.20 -16.82 1.08
C LEU A 618 7.64 -16.60 0.59
N ASP A 619 8.38 -17.69 0.47
CA ASP A 619 9.77 -17.71 -0.01
C ASP A 619 9.85 -18.38 -1.38
N VAL A 620 9.20 -19.54 -1.52
CA VAL A 620 9.11 -20.31 -2.77
C VAL A 620 7.66 -20.76 -2.97
N PRO A 621 6.99 -20.42 -4.08
CA PRO A 621 5.63 -20.87 -4.37
C PRO A 621 5.52 -22.37 -4.61
N PHE A 622 6.38 -22.92 -5.50
CA PHE A 622 6.35 -24.33 -5.89
C PHE A 622 7.73 -24.96 -5.71
N SER A 623 7.88 -25.82 -4.69
CA SER A 623 9.16 -26.49 -4.45
C SER A 623 9.42 -27.58 -5.48
N ALA A 624 10.65 -27.65 -5.99
CA ALA A 624 11.08 -28.70 -6.92
C ALA A 624 10.99 -30.14 -6.37
N VAL A 625 10.70 -30.32 -5.08
CA VAL A 625 10.58 -31.64 -4.44
C VAL A 625 9.15 -32.17 -4.47
N ASP A 626 8.16 -31.31 -4.21
CA ASP A 626 6.79 -31.73 -3.90
C ASP A 626 5.72 -30.71 -4.35
N GLY A 627 6.08 -29.68 -5.13
CA GLY A 627 5.18 -28.61 -5.56
C GLY A 627 4.70 -27.69 -4.42
N ARG A 628 5.01 -27.99 -3.15
CA ARG A 628 4.45 -27.26 -1.99
C ARG A 628 5.21 -25.98 -1.68
N PRO A 629 4.52 -24.95 -1.14
CA PRO A 629 5.14 -23.68 -0.81
C PRO A 629 6.12 -23.80 0.36
N ARG A 630 7.09 -22.87 0.40
CA ARG A 630 8.06 -22.69 1.48
C ARG A 630 7.92 -21.28 2.06
N TRP A 631 8.04 -21.18 3.38
CA TRP A 631 7.77 -19.95 4.13
C TRP A 631 8.95 -19.56 5.02
N VAL A 632 9.16 -18.26 5.19
CA VAL A 632 10.15 -17.66 6.08
C VAL A 632 9.50 -16.65 7.01
N PRO A 633 10.07 -16.38 8.20
CA PRO A 633 9.54 -15.35 9.08
C PRO A 633 9.85 -13.94 8.56
N ASN A 634 8.89 -13.03 8.71
CA ASN A 634 8.95 -11.65 8.21
C ASN A 634 10.19 -10.86 8.66
N TYR A 635 10.76 -11.13 9.84
CA TYR A 635 11.98 -10.45 10.30
C TYR A 635 13.18 -10.68 9.37
N ARG A 636 13.21 -11.79 8.61
CA ARG A 636 14.25 -12.03 7.60
C ARG A 636 14.12 -11.05 6.44
N ILE A 637 12.88 -10.75 6.02
CA ILE A 637 12.59 -9.74 4.98
C ILE A 637 13.02 -8.35 5.45
N LEU A 638 12.85 -8.05 6.74
CA LEU A 638 13.28 -6.77 7.34
C LEU A 638 14.80 -6.64 7.54
N GLY A 639 15.58 -7.70 7.24
CA GLY A 639 17.02 -7.75 7.46
C GLY A 639 17.43 -7.84 8.93
N LEU A 640 16.56 -8.38 9.79
CA LEU A 640 16.79 -8.53 11.23
C LEU A 640 17.24 -9.96 11.57
N SER A 641 18.05 -10.11 12.61
CA SER A 641 18.42 -11.44 13.11
C SER A 641 17.41 -11.94 14.14
N ALA A 642 17.23 -13.25 14.22
CA ALA A 642 16.38 -13.88 15.22
C ALA A 642 16.78 -13.48 16.65
N PHE A 643 18.08 -13.31 16.90
CA PHE A 643 18.60 -12.87 18.20
C PHE A 643 18.00 -11.52 18.63
N TRP A 644 18.05 -10.50 17.77
CA TRP A 644 17.53 -9.17 18.12
C TRP A 644 16.02 -9.16 18.35
N VAL A 645 15.29 -9.94 17.55
CA VAL A 645 13.84 -10.09 17.68
C VAL A 645 13.50 -10.78 19.00
N GLN A 646 14.16 -11.89 19.33
CA GLN A 646 13.90 -12.63 20.56
C GLN A 646 14.36 -11.87 21.81
N LEU A 647 15.45 -11.09 21.72
CA LEU A 647 15.88 -10.22 22.82
C LEU A 647 14.84 -9.14 23.12
N GLY A 648 14.33 -8.48 22.08
CA GLY A 648 13.20 -7.55 22.22
C GLY A 648 11.96 -8.24 22.79
N ALA A 649 11.68 -9.47 22.33
CA ALA A 649 10.55 -10.22 22.83
C ALA A 649 10.68 -10.61 24.30
N PHE A 650 11.85 -11.05 24.73
CA PHE A 650 12.12 -11.35 26.14
C PHE A 650 11.96 -10.11 27.03
N ARG A 651 12.51 -8.98 26.60
CA ARG A 651 12.42 -7.70 27.32
C ARG A 651 10.97 -7.28 27.53
N GLU A 652 10.18 -7.21 26.45
CA GLU A 652 8.81 -6.75 26.54
C GLU A 652 7.89 -7.81 27.17
N GLN A 653 7.99 -9.09 26.79
CA GLN A 653 7.06 -10.13 27.25
C GLN A 653 7.30 -10.56 28.70
N TRP A 654 8.55 -10.54 29.19
CA TRP A 654 8.91 -11.13 30.49
C TRP A 654 9.57 -10.15 31.45
N MET A 655 10.58 -9.39 31.01
CA MET A 655 11.36 -8.54 31.93
C MET A 655 10.53 -7.39 32.51
N LYS A 656 9.79 -6.65 31.66
CA LYS A 656 8.96 -5.53 32.14
C LYS A 656 7.81 -5.99 33.06
N PRO A 657 7.04 -7.05 32.75
CA PRO A 657 6.08 -7.59 33.70
C PRO A 657 6.71 -8.02 35.04
N ALA A 658 7.90 -8.65 35.01
CA ALA A 658 8.61 -8.99 36.23
C ALA A 658 9.02 -7.74 37.04
N LEU A 659 9.51 -6.69 36.38
CA LEU A 659 9.80 -5.40 37.02
C LEU A 659 8.56 -4.83 37.71
N TYR A 660 7.42 -4.80 37.03
CA TYR A 660 6.18 -4.26 37.59
C TYR A 660 5.66 -5.08 38.78
N ALA A 661 5.78 -6.42 38.71
CA ALA A 661 5.45 -7.28 39.83
C ALA A 661 6.38 -7.04 41.04
N LEU A 662 7.69 -6.87 40.82
CA LEU A 662 8.67 -6.55 41.85
C LEU A 662 8.42 -5.17 42.48
N LEU A 663 8.07 -4.18 41.66
CA LEU A 663 7.66 -2.85 42.13
C LEU A 663 6.42 -2.91 43.00
N ALA A 664 5.38 -3.64 42.58
CA ALA A 664 4.19 -3.84 43.38
C ALA A 664 4.51 -4.52 44.72
N ALA A 665 5.39 -5.53 44.72
CA ALA A 665 5.86 -6.19 45.93
C ALA A 665 6.66 -5.24 46.84
N ALA A 666 7.55 -4.43 46.28
CA ALA A 666 8.34 -3.44 47.02
C ALA A 666 7.45 -2.37 47.66
N LEU A 667 6.48 -1.83 46.92
CA LEU A 667 5.51 -0.85 47.43
C LEU A 667 4.63 -1.44 48.52
N PHE A 668 4.15 -2.68 48.35
CA PHE A 668 3.40 -3.40 49.37
C PHE A 668 4.21 -3.59 50.66
N LEU A 669 5.45 -4.05 50.55
CA LEU A 669 6.37 -4.21 51.69
C LEU A 669 6.68 -2.87 52.38
N ALA A 670 6.98 -1.83 51.61
CA ALA A 670 7.22 -0.49 52.14
C ALA A 670 6.00 0.06 52.88
N GLY A 671 4.79 -0.12 52.34
CA GLY A 671 3.53 0.23 52.98
C GLY A 671 3.30 -0.54 54.29
N LEU A 672 3.52 -1.85 54.29
CA LEU A 672 3.44 -2.67 55.50
C LEU A 672 4.44 -2.23 56.58
N LEU A 673 5.68 -1.92 56.19
CA LEU A 673 6.70 -1.42 57.13
C LEU A 673 6.36 -0.03 57.66
N LEU A 674 5.76 0.84 56.84
CA LEU A 674 5.27 2.14 57.27
C LEU A 674 4.13 1.98 58.28
N LEU A 675 3.14 1.12 57.99
CA LEU A 675 2.04 0.82 58.91
C LEU A 675 2.57 0.24 60.23
N ARG A 676 3.53 -0.69 60.18
CA ARG A 676 4.22 -1.22 61.36
C ARG A 676 4.88 -0.10 62.17
N ARG A 677 5.59 0.83 61.52
CA ARG A 677 6.23 1.97 62.20
C ARG A 677 5.21 2.91 62.83
N LEU A 678 4.10 3.21 62.15
CA LEU A 678 3.03 4.04 62.68
C LEU A 678 2.33 3.38 63.87
N ALA A 679 2.02 2.09 63.78
CA ALA A 679 1.41 1.31 64.86
C ALA A 679 2.32 1.17 66.09
N LEU A 680 3.65 1.07 65.88
CA LEU A 680 4.62 1.10 66.98
C LEU A 680 4.77 2.48 67.61
N ARG A 681 4.47 3.57 66.89
CA ARG A 681 4.53 4.94 67.42
C ARG A 681 3.27 5.37 68.16
N SER A 682 2.13 4.74 67.87
CA SER A 682 0.85 5.11 68.48
C SER A 682 0.63 4.44 69.84
N ASP A 683 1.46 3.46 70.22
CA ASP A 683 1.33 2.62 71.44
C ASP A 683 -0.03 1.93 71.59
N VAL A 684 -0.85 1.86 70.52
CA VAL A 684 -2.19 1.27 70.54
C VAL A 684 -2.14 -0.25 70.68
N LEU A 685 -1.09 -0.90 70.18
CA LEU A 685 -0.94 -2.35 70.18
C LEU A 685 0.43 -2.76 70.75
N PRO A 686 0.51 -3.89 71.49
CA PRO A 686 1.79 -4.41 71.97
C PRO A 686 2.76 -4.67 70.80
N PRO A 687 4.06 -4.31 70.93
CA PRO A 687 5.04 -4.49 69.86
C PRO A 687 5.11 -5.93 69.31
N ALA A 688 4.90 -6.94 70.16
CA ALA A 688 4.85 -8.34 69.76
C ALA A 688 3.65 -8.65 68.84
N LEU A 689 2.48 -8.07 69.12
CA LEU A 689 1.28 -8.24 68.33
C LEU A 689 1.39 -7.50 66.99
N VAL A 690 1.94 -6.28 66.98
CA VAL A 690 2.21 -5.53 65.74
C VAL A 690 3.13 -6.34 64.82
N ARG A 691 4.20 -6.94 65.36
CA ARG A 691 5.12 -7.77 64.57
C ARG A 691 4.46 -9.01 63.98
N ARG A 692 3.71 -9.78 64.79
CA ARG A 692 2.99 -10.97 64.29
C ARG A 692 1.97 -10.59 63.23
N SER A 693 1.20 -9.53 63.48
CA SER A 693 0.18 -9.05 62.53
C SER A 693 0.79 -8.58 61.21
N THR A 694 1.98 -7.96 61.25
CA THR A 694 2.68 -7.54 60.01
C THR A 694 3.05 -8.76 59.15
N TRP A 695 3.54 -9.84 59.77
CA TRP A 695 3.85 -11.09 59.05
C TRP A 695 2.59 -11.79 58.52
N VAL A 696 1.51 -11.83 59.29
CA VAL A 696 0.21 -12.37 58.84
C VAL A 696 -0.31 -11.59 57.64
N LEU A 697 -0.31 -10.25 57.70
CA LEU A 697 -0.74 -9.40 56.59
C LEU A 697 0.15 -9.56 55.36
N PHE A 698 1.46 -9.71 55.54
CA PHE A 698 2.37 -9.99 54.44
C PHE A 698 2.03 -11.32 53.73
N VAL A 699 1.87 -12.41 54.48
CA VAL A 699 1.53 -13.73 53.91
C VAL A 699 0.14 -13.69 53.28
N ALA A 700 -0.86 -13.12 53.96
CA ALA A 700 -2.21 -13.01 53.43
C ALA A 700 -2.27 -12.17 52.14
N GLY A 701 -1.56 -11.04 52.08
CA GLY A 701 -1.47 -10.20 50.89
C GLY A 701 -0.76 -10.90 49.73
N LEU A 702 0.33 -11.62 50.00
CA LEU A 702 1.04 -12.40 48.99
C LEU A 702 0.14 -13.53 48.44
N THR A 703 -0.54 -14.27 49.32
CA THR A 703 -1.48 -15.31 48.93
C THR A 703 -2.62 -14.73 48.10
N ALA A 704 -3.22 -13.61 48.51
CA ALA A 704 -4.28 -12.94 47.76
C ALA A 704 -3.80 -12.49 46.37
N ALA A 705 -2.60 -11.92 46.27
CA ALA A 705 -2.01 -11.50 44.99
C ALA A 705 -1.75 -12.70 44.06
N VAL A 706 -1.20 -13.80 44.58
CA VAL A 706 -0.99 -15.03 43.79
C VAL A 706 -2.32 -15.63 43.36
N LEU A 707 -3.31 -15.71 44.25
CA LEU A 707 -4.64 -16.21 43.91
C LEU A 707 -5.31 -15.34 42.85
N ALA A 708 -5.22 -14.02 42.96
CA ALA A 708 -5.75 -13.09 41.96
C ALA A 708 -5.04 -13.26 40.61
N ALA A 709 -3.72 -13.37 40.59
CA ALA A 709 -2.95 -13.56 39.35
C ALA A 709 -3.24 -14.91 38.66
N VAL A 710 -3.51 -15.97 39.43
CA VAL A 710 -3.79 -17.31 38.90
C VAL A 710 -5.24 -17.48 38.49
N PHE A 711 -6.19 -17.03 39.32
CA PHE A 711 -7.60 -17.33 39.15
C PHE A 711 -8.43 -16.18 38.58
N ALA A 712 -7.91 -14.95 38.57
CA ALA A 712 -8.64 -13.76 38.12
C ALA A 712 -7.72 -12.71 37.45
N PRO A 713 -6.89 -13.08 36.45
CA PRO A 713 -5.94 -12.17 35.83
C PRO A 713 -6.60 -10.94 35.18
N ASP A 714 -7.75 -11.09 34.54
CA ASP A 714 -8.49 -9.99 33.91
C ASP A 714 -9.04 -9.01 34.95
N LEU A 715 -9.52 -9.53 36.09
CA LEU A 715 -9.97 -8.70 37.20
C LEU A 715 -8.79 -7.97 37.83
N LEU A 716 -7.63 -8.64 37.96
CA LEU A 716 -6.41 -8.02 38.46
C LEU A 716 -5.96 -6.89 37.52
N GLU A 717 -5.99 -7.08 36.21
CA GLU A 717 -5.69 -6.02 35.23
C GLU A 717 -6.69 -4.86 35.31
N TYR A 718 -7.97 -5.16 35.50
CA TYR A 718 -9.02 -4.13 35.68
C TYR A 718 -8.86 -3.34 36.99
N MET A 719 -8.52 -4.01 38.10
CA MET A 719 -8.37 -3.40 39.43
C MET A 719 -7.03 -2.68 39.63
N THR A 720 -6.06 -2.89 38.75
CA THR A 720 -4.72 -2.32 38.85
C THR A 720 -4.41 -1.38 37.69
N VAL A 721 -3.20 -0.80 37.69
CA VAL A 721 -2.76 0.05 36.58
C VAL A 721 -2.52 -0.82 35.36
N ARG A 722 -3.24 -0.54 34.26
CA ARG A 722 -3.05 -1.24 32.99
C ARG A 722 -1.59 -1.24 32.59
N ARG A 723 -1.11 -2.37 32.09
CA ARG A 723 0.27 -2.52 31.61
C ARG A 723 0.66 -1.42 30.63
N PHE A 724 -0.22 -1.09 29.69
CA PHE A 724 0.02 -0.03 28.71
C PHE A 724 0.37 1.32 29.36
N THR A 725 -0.30 1.68 30.45
CA THR A 725 -0.02 2.91 31.20
C THR A 725 1.35 2.85 31.87
N LEU A 726 1.77 1.69 32.37
CA LEU A 726 3.10 1.50 32.94
C LEU A 726 4.19 1.61 31.86
N ASP A 727 3.98 0.96 30.70
CA ASP A 727 4.89 1.00 29.56
C ASP A 727 5.03 2.44 29.01
N ALA A 728 3.94 3.21 28.94
CA ALA A 728 3.96 4.61 28.53
C ALA A 728 4.74 5.52 29.51
N ASN A 729 4.81 5.15 30.79
CA ASN A 729 5.50 5.90 31.85
C ASN A 729 6.83 5.26 32.28
N HIS A 730 7.38 4.38 31.45
CA HIS A 730 8.51 3.54 31.84
C HIS A 730 9.75 4.34 32.27
N ALA A 731 10.00 5.51 31.67
CA ALA A 731 11.09 6.39 32.06
C ALA A 731 10.96 6.88 33.52
N TRP A 732 9.75 7.30 33.92
CA TRP A 732 9.47 7.73 35.29
C TRP A 732 9.53 6.57 36.28
N ILE A 733 9.06 5.39 35.88
CA ILE A 733 9.20 4.16 36.68
C ILE A 733 10.68 3.85 36.93
N GLY A 734 11.51 3.90 35.89
CA GLY A 734 12.95 3.68 36.02
C GLY A 734 13.64 4.66 36.98
N LEU A 735 13.31 5.95 36.87
CA LEU A 735 13.80 6.97 37.82
C LEU A 735 13.31 6.71 39.25
N GLY A 736 12.06 6.28 39.42
CA GLY A 736 11.48 5.91 40.71
C GLY A 736 12.18 4.72 41.36
N VAL A 737 12.49 3.67 40.59
CA VAL A 737 13.28 2.51 41.05
C VAL A 737 14.66 2.98 41.50
N LEU A 738 15.39 3.73 40.66
CA LEU A 738 16.73 4.23 40.99
C LEU A 738 16.73 5.07 42.27
N ALA A 739 15.80 6.01 42.41
CA ALA A 739 15.68 6.84 43.59
C ALA A 739 15.30 6.02 44.84
N GLY A 740 14.38 5.06 44.70
CA GLY A 740 13.98 4.14 45.75
C GLY A 740 15.15 3.29 46.25
N THR A 741 15.90 2.68 45.34
CA THR A 741 17.08 1.89 45.66
C THR A 741 18.15 2.75 46.35
N ILE A 742 18.48 3.93 45.80
CA ILE A 742 19.45 4.85 46.41
C ILE A 742 19.01 5.22 47.84
N GLY A 743 17.72 5.53 48.04
CA GLY A 743 17.18 5.84 49.36
C GLY A 743 17.29 4.68 50.35
N LEU A 744 17.00 3.45 49.92
CA LEU A 744 17.15 2.24 50.74
C LEU A 744 18.61 1.97 51.09
N LEU A 745 19.54 2.14 50.14
CA LEU A 745 20.97 1.96 50.37
C LEU A 745 21.52 3.00 51.37
N LEU A 746 21.12 4.27 51.25
CA LEU A 746 21.53 5.33 52.18
C LEU A 746 20.92 5.14 53.58
N GLY A 747 19.70 4.61 53.66
CA GLY A 747 19.03 4.30 54.93
C GLY A 747 19.50 3.02 55.60
N TYR A 748 20.27 2.17 54.90
CA TYR A 748 20.69 0.88 55.41
C TYR A 748 21.88 1.00 56.38
N ARG A 749 21.70 0.48 57.60
CA ARG A 749 22.79 0.36 58.60
C ARG A 749 23.27 -1.10 58.70
N PRO A 750 24.58 -1.37 58.52
CA PRO A 750 25.14 -2.71 58.68
C PRO A 750 25.05 -3.16 60.15
N THR A 751 24.80 -4.45 60.36
CA THR A 751 24.84 -5.12 61.67
C THR A 751 26.15 -5.89 61.80
N ASP A 752 26.74 -5.96 62.99
CA ASP A 752 27.99 -6.71 63.21
C ASP A 752 27.80 -8.23 63.01
N GLY A 753 28.82 -8.89 62.43
CA GLY A 753 28.86 -10.34 62.23
C GLY A 753 29.02 -10.82 60.77
N ARG A 754 28.97 -12.14 60.55
CA ARG A 754 29.15 -12.78 59.23
C ARG A 754 28.06 -12.36 58.23
N LEU A 755 26.83 -12.22 58.72
CA LEU A 755 25.68 -11.73 57.94
C LEU A 755 25.89 -10.26 57.51
N GLY A 756 26.46 -9.43 58.38
CA GLY A 756 26.83 -8.04 58.08
C GLY A 756 27.80 -7.90 56.92
N ARG A 757 28.87 -8.71 56.91
CA ARG A 757 29.87 -8.73 55.81
C ARG A 757 29.26 -9.12 54.46
N ILE A 758 28.39 -10.14 54.43
CA ILE A 758 27.70 -10.58 53.21
C ILE A 758 26.83 -9.43 52.66
N VAL A 759 26.10 -8.74 53.53
CA VAL A 759 25.24 -7.62 53.10
C VAL A 759 26.06 -6.41 52.65
N THR A 760 27.21 -6.11 53.26
CA THR A 760 28.10 -5.03 52.80
C THR A 760 28.63 -5.30 51.39
N VAL A 761 29.00 -6.55 51.08
CA VAL A 761 29.41 -6.95 49.71
C VAL A 761 28.23 -6.82 48.75
N GLY A 762 27.04 -7.30 49.14
CA GLY A 762 25.82 -7.12 48.35
C GLY A 762 25.50 -5.66 48.04
N THR A 763 25.65 -4.76 49.03
CA THR A 763 25.44 -3.32 48.88
C THR A 763 26.37 -2.71 47.82
N ARG A 764 27.64 -3.14 47.77
CA ARG A 764 28.58 -2.69 46.72
C ARG A 764 28.17 -3.16 45.33
N VAL A 765 27.67 -4.40 45.22
CA VAL A 765 27.15 -4.93 43.96
C VAL A 765 25.94 -4.12 43.49
N VAL A 766 25.02 -3.76 44.39
CA VAL A 766 23.87 -2.90 44.04
C VAL A 766 24.32 -1.52 43.56
N TRP A 767 25.33 -0.89 44.18
CA TRP A 767 25.89 0.37 43.67
C TRP A 767 26.49 0.26 42.26
N VAL A 768 27.18 -0.84 41.96
CA VAL A 768 27.66 -1.13 40.60
C VAL A 768 26.49 -1.29 39.63
N LEU A 769 25.42 -1.98 40.03
CA LEU A 769 24.21 -2.14 39.21
C LEU A 769 23.51 -0.79 38.95
N VAL A 770 23.45 0.11 39.95
CA VAL A 770 22.96 1.48 39.77
C VAL A 770 23.79 2.20 38.71
N GLY A 771 25.12 2.16 38.83
CA GLY A 771 26.03 2.79 37.87
C GLY A 771 25.86 2.25 36.43
N LEU A 772 25.75 0.93 36.29
CA LEU A 772 25.51 0.28 34.99
C LEU A 772 24.14 0.64 34.40
N THR A 773 23.09 0.71 35.22
CA THR A 773 21.74 1.08 34.78
C THR A 773 21.71 2.54 34.33
N VAL A 774 22.33 3.45 35.07
CA VAL A 774 22.44 4.87 34.69
C VAL A 774 23.25 5.03 33.39
N LEU A 775 24.36 4.30 33.25
CA LEU A 775 25.15 4.29 32.02
C LEU A 775 24.34 3.78 30.82
N ALA A 776 23.59 2.70 30.99
CA ALA A 776 22.71 2.17 29.95
C ALA A 776 21.65 3.20 29.54
N GLY A 777 21.00 3.85 30.50
CA GLY A 777 20.05 4.94 30.25
C GLY A 777 20.68 6.13 29.51
N ALA A 778 21.89 6.53 29.89
CA ALA A 778 22.63 7.58 29.18
C ALA A 778 22.95 7.18 27.73
N LEU A 779 23.36 5.94 27.48
CA LEU A 779 23.62 5.43 26.14
C LEU A 779 22.36 5.36 25.26
N MET A 780 21.19 5.08 25.85
CA MET A 780 19.90 5.14 25.14
C MET A 780 19.58 6.55 24.64
N LEU A 781 19.88 7.57 25.46
CA LEU A 781 19.63 8.97 25.14
C LEU A 781 20.66 9.55 24.15
N LEU A 782 21.93 9.24 24.36
CA LEU A 782 23.03 9.83 23.57
C LEU A 782 23.15 9.22 22.16
N LYS A 783 22.66 8.00 21.94
CA LYS A 783 22.70 7.28 20.64
C LYS A 783 24.03 7.52 19.88
N PRO A 784 25.21 7.19 20.45
CA PRO A 784 26.49 7.54 19.83
C PRO A 784 26.60 6.96 18.42
N GLY A 785 26.92 7.83 17.45
CA GLY A 785 27.04 7.46 16.04
C GLY A 785 28.03 6.31 15.82
N GLY A 786 27.69 5.38 14.92
CA GLY A 786 28.51 4.19 14.64
C GLY A 786 28.38 3.04 15.65
N LEU A 787 27.65 3.21 16.77
CA LEU A 787 27.48 2.18 17.81
C LEU A 787 26.01 1.76 17.98
N SER A 788 25.29 1.56 16.88
CA SER A 788 23.86 1.20 16.90
C SER A 788 23.56 -0.10 17.66
N ALA A 789 24.46 -1.08 17.62
CA ALA A 789 24.33 -2.32 18.39
C ALA A 789 24.41 -2.07 19.90
N VAL A 790 25.30 -1.17 20.35
CA VAL A 790 25.44 -0.79 21.77
C VAL A 790 24.19 -0.04 22.21
N ALA A 791 23.70 0.90 21.40
CA ALA A 791 22.47 1.62 21.67
C ALA A 791 21.24 0.70 21.71
N ARG A 792 21.20 -0.40 20.95
CA ARG A 792 20.11 -1.40 21.03
C ARG A 792 20.21 -2.27 22.29
N LEU A 793 21.43 -2.69 22.64
CA LEU A 793 21.67 -3.48 23.85
C LEU A 793 21.36 -2.69 25.11
N SER A 794 21.64 -1.39 25.13
CA SER A 794 21.43 -0.56 26.31
C SER A 794 19.97 -0.53 26.77
N TYR A 795 18.98 -0.62 25.88
CA TYR A 795 17.57 -0.77 26.29
C TYR A 795 17.34 -2.03 27.14
N THR A 796 17.89 -3.16 26.71
CA THR A 796 17.73 -4.43 27.44
C THR A 796 18.57 -4.44 28.71
N THR A 797 19.78 -3.86 28.66
CA THR A 797 20.64 -3.70 29.85
C THR A 797 19.99 -2.80 30.90
N PHE A 798 19.32 -1.72 30.48
CA PHE A 798 18.59 -0.82 31.36
C PHE A 798 17.46 -1.55 32.08
N ASP A 799 16.59 -2.25 31.33
CA ASP A 799 15.47 -2.99 31.92
C ASP A 799 15.95 -4.13 32.82
N ALA A 800 17.05 -4.81 32.46
CA ALA A 800 17.65 -5.85 33.30
C ALA A 800 18.21 -5.25 34.59
N GLY A 801 18.86 -4.10 34.49
CA GLY A 801 19.31 -3.31 35.64
C GLY A 801 18.16 -2.98 36.58
N LEU A 802 17.07 -2.41 36.05
CA LEU A 802 15.88 -2.08 36.84
C LEU A 802 15.27 -3.31 37.54
N VAL A 803 15.15 -4.45 36.86
CA VAL A 803 14.66 -5.70 37.47
C VAL A 803 15.55 -6.13 38.64
N LEU A 804 16.87 -6.12 38.44
CA LEU A 804 17.82 -6.50 39.49
C LEU A 804 17.81 -5.53 40.67
N LEU A 805 17.66 -4.23 40.42
CA LEU A 805 17.54 -3.20 41.46
C LEU A 805 16.23 -3.36 42.24
N ALA A 806 15.10 -3.55 41.56
CA ALA A 806 13.81 -3.80 42.21
C ALA A 806 13.83 -5.10 43.03
N LEU A 807 14.50 -6.15 42.55
CA LEU A 807 14.71 -7.39 43.30
C LEU A 807 15.56 -7.16 44.56
N ALA A 808 16.63 -6.36 44.46
CA ALA A 808 17.44 -5.96 45.60
C ALA A 808 16.61 -5.16 46.63
N ASP A 809 15.75 -4.25 46.17
CA ASP A 809 14.87 -3.45 47.04
C ASP A 809 13.89 -4.34 47.81
N VAL A 810 13.24 -5.29 47.13
CA VAL A 810 12.39 -6.30 47.78
C VAL A 810 13.18 -7.08 48.84
N GLY A 811 14.40 -7.51 48.51
CA GLY A 811 15.29 -8.22 49.45
C GLY A 811 15.68 -7.38 50.68
N LEU A 812 16.01 -6.10 50.49
CA LEU A 812 16.33 -5.16 51.56
C LEU A 812 15.11 -4.89 52.45
N LEU A 813 13.92 -4.73 51.88
CA LEU A 813 12.67 -4.53 52.61
C LEU A 813 12.26 -5.78 53.40
N LEU A 814 12.42 -6.98 52.83
CA LEU A 814 12.20 -8.25 53.54
C LEU A 814 13.17 -8.43 54.71
N ASN A 815 14.43 -8.07 54.53
CA ASN A 815 15.41 -8.06 55.63
C ASN A 815 14.96 -7.09 56.75
N HIS A 816 14.45 -5.90 56.40
CA HIS A 816 13.87 -4.98 57.37
C HIS A 816 12.62 -5.53 58.07
N LEU A 817 11.79 -6.31 57.37
CA LEU A 817 10.64 -6.99 57.95
C LEU A 817 11.05 -8.02 59.01
N GLY A 818 12.14 -8.76 58.75
CA GLY A 818 12.71 -9.76 59.66
C GLY A 818 13.52 -9.19 60.83
N ARG A 819 13.92 -7.91 60.79
CA ARG A 819 14.63 -7.28 61.91
C ARG A 819 13.69 -7.04 63.11
N ASN A 820 14.17 -7.47 64.28
CA ASN A 820 13.70 -6.94 65.55
C ASN A 820 14.27 -5.52 65.67
N ALA A 821 13.40 -4.51 65.59
CA ALA A 821 13.78 -3.14 65.90
C ALA A 821 14.16 -3.05 67.38
#